data_AF-A0AA36NKK5-F1
#
_entry.id   AF-A0AA36NKK5-F1
#
_cell.length_a   1.000
_cell.length_b   1.000
_cell.length_c   1.000
_cell.angle_alpha   90.00
_cell.angle_beta   90.00
_cell.angle_gamma   90.00
#
_symmetry.space_group_name_H-M   'P 1'
#
loop_
_entity.id
_entity.type
_entity.pdbx_description
1 polymer ?
#
loop_
_entity_poly.entity_id
_entity_poly.type
_entity_poly.pdbx_seq_one_letter_code
_entity_poly.pdbx_strand_id
1 'polypeptide(L)'
;VLTASGKDLLKGISYGPSPLKAAGKLPNDDFMSDSAKAQWSTSGRGDLAIMKKLGANAVRLYGNDPQEDHSAFLDEAQKQGLQVIPGMSDYPYTQMPGNCQSTDYNCYSQIKEQYKSNLQKGFLDKDGAYHPALKTVIVINEPDLKIPGESKPTEFSRAIVSAIDGMLDAEKEAGAKSNLVNFTATFSFGVCTACKGSKNKPSLGQMLELQRAMENPEAYGYKAKNDLAKVYQTRFTNSFNTNNPATDIQPLFLNDYEANFKSTPVFIGEYHSTMVSIGKDLTTILEVADKSSSLVGISFFEYQVRYDKGGSEMSFGMFGLGAQKIASMNFFGVPFPVWCLTEVADKKSSGTTVVDELAKAFGGAGIDANELCVIDPQKVPLSEDGYQAVLSLKNVDKMAAFVSRVVDHMGGSVSDKKSLEDFAAKYTGKTQLRSEVERMLAGLSFAQMASELGQHPFWVVWDAMAACVADRDSDEGSVGQAVGYACGKLKSFNCSNLPTFCAKDIWAKADYVLSLFYMQVNSTQPLRDCNFDGAAMFAPAATYRSHDTTCIVTKDASTTALSEEGYQTTLAGHDSSKVATFIQREVQNLNMEVTDGSGLQSFAKSPPANFEQLKDSSPVSHGSAAVHLEKTVRPRTAASQVLR
;
A
#
# COMPACT_ATOMS: atom_id res chain seq x y z
N VAL A 1 37.41 -14.90 2.14
CA VAL A 1 36.87 -16.23 1.78
C VAL A 1 35.65 -15.97 0.90
N LEU A 2 35.80 -16.12 -0.42
CA LEU A 2 34.69 -15.97 -1.36
C LEU A 2 33.85 -17.25 -1.26
N THR A 3 32.73 -17.18 -0.55
CA THR A 3 31.76 -18.28 -0.46
C THR A 3 31.17 -18.55 -1.86
N ALA A 4 31.11 -19.82 -2.23
CA ALA A 4 30.51 -20.30 -3.48
C ALA A 4 29.14 -19.65 -3.72
N SER A 5 28.82 -19.28 -4.95
CA SER A 5 27.53 -18.72 -5.34
C SER A 5 26.43 -19.76 -5.12
N GLY A 6 25.86 -19.79 -3.92
CA GLY A 6 24.71 -20.63 -3.58
C GLY A 6 23.49 -20.25 -4.44
N LYS A 7 22.59 -21.21 -4.61
CA LYS A 7 21.28 -21.00 -5.24
C LYS A 7 20.54 -19.91 -4.46
N ASP A 8 19.95 -18.93 -5.15
CA ASP A 8 19.10 -17.93 -4.48
C ASP A 8 17.78 -18.60 -4.07
N LEU A 9 17.72 -19.03 -2.81
CA LEU A 9 16.58 -19.78 -2.26
C LEU A 9 15.43 -18.85 -1.90
N LEU A 10 14.20 -19.30 -2.13
CA LEU A 10 13.01 -18.67 -1.58
C LEU A 10 13.05 -18.77 -0.05
N LYS A 11 13.09 -17.60 0.61
CA LYS A 11 13.02 -17.40 2.06
C LYS A 11 11.82 -16.50 2.33
N GLY A 12 10.64 -17.10 2.19
CA GLY A 12 9.37 -16.43 2.38
C GLY A 12 8.93 -16.38 3.84
N ILE A 13 8.01 -15.48 4.15
CA ILE A 13 7.24 -15.47 5.39
C ILE A 13 5.76 -15.36 5.02
N SER A 14 4.94 -16.24 5.59
CA SER A 14 3.49 -16.22 5.43
C SER A 14 2.87 -15.14 6.31
N TYR A 15 2.05 -14.28 5.72
CA TYR A 15 1.54 -13.05 6.31
C TYR A 15 0.02 -12.97 6.26
N GLY A 16 -0.59 -13.05 7.44
CA GLY A 16 -2.02 -12.84 7.68
C GLY A 16 -2.25 -12.24 9.07
N PRO A 17 -1.75 -11.00 9.32
CA PRO A 17 -1.65 -10.41 10.66
C PRO A 17 -3.01 -9.96 11.23
N SER A 18 -3.53 -10.69 12.22
CA SER A 18 -4.76 -10.32 12.90
C SER A 18 -4.57 -9.23 13.97
N PRO A 19 -5.35 -8.14 13.97
CA PRO A 19 -5.30 -7.15 15.06
C PRO A 19 -5.96 -7.63 16.37
N LEU A 20 -6.64 -8.79 16.35
CA LEU A 20 -7.39 -9.31 17.49
C LEU A 20 -6.47 -9.99 18.50
N LYS A 21 -6.71 -9.77 19.80
CA LYS A 21 -6.01 -10.42 20.92
C LYS A 21 -6.74 -11.64 21.51
N ALA A 22 -7.87 -12.00 20.92
CA ALA A 22 -8.70 -13.13 21.31
C ALA A 22 -9.51 -13.62 20.10
N ALA A 23 -10.18 -14.76 20.25
CA ALA A 23 -10.97 -15.35 19.18
C ALA A 23 -12.03 -14.37 18.67
N GLY A 24 -12.17 -14.27 17.34
CA GLY A 24 -13.08 -13.32 16.73
C GLY A 24 -13.08 -13.40 15.21
N LYS A 25 -13.86 -12.52 14.57
CA LYS A 25 -13.98 -12.45 13.11
C LYS A 25 -13.51 -11.09 12.62
N LEU A 26 -12.79 -11.11 11.51
CA LEU A 26 -12.44 -9.92 10.75
C LEU A 26 -13.44 -9.72 9.62
N PRO A 27 -13.65 -8.48 9.16
CA PRO A 27 -14.56 -8.19 8.05
C PRO A 27 -14.04 -8.70 6.71
N ASN A 28 -12.73 -8.88 6.56
CA ASN A 28 -12.04 -9.33 5.35
C ASN A 28 -10.72 -10.04 5.74
N ASP A 29 -10.02 -10.66 4.78
CA ASP A 29 -8.70 -11.29 4.95
C ASP A 29 -7.62 -10.71 4.01
N ASP A 30 -7.95 -9.66 3.26
CA ASP A 30 -7.01 -8.92 2.43
C ASP A 30 -6.17 -7.92 3.23
N PHE A 31 -5.05 -8.42 3.76
CA PHE A 31 -4.01 -7.62 4.41
C PHE A 31 -3.02 -6.96 3.45
N MET A 32 -3.21 -7.15 2.15
CA MET A 32 -2.45 -6.46 1.12
C MET A 32 -3.05 -5.08 0.83
N SER A 33 -4.35 -4.91 1.06
CA SER A 33 -5.05 -3.63 0.93
C SER A 33 -4.44 -2.49 1.77
N ASP A 34 -4.65 -1.25 1.31
CA ASP A 34 -4.28 -0.03 2.03
C ASP A 34 -4.99 0.11 3.38
N SER A 35 -6.15 -0.55 3.55
CA SER A 35 -6.86 -0.61 4.83
C SER A 35 -6.02 -1.26 5.95
N ALA A 36 -5.00 -2.05 5.60
CA ALA A 36 -4.01 -2.63 6.51
C ALA A 36 -2.64 -1.92 6.48
N LYS A 37 -2.48 -0.79 5.76
CA LYS A 37 -1.19 -0.10 5.56
C LYS A 37 -0.45 0.26 6.83
N ALA A 38 -1.18 0.62 7.88
CA ALA A 38 -0.60 0.92 9.19
C ALA A 38 0.14 -0.28 9.82
N GLN A 39 -0.03 -1.50 9.30
CA GLN A 39 0.73 -2.68 9.69
C GLN A 39 1.98 -2.89 8.81
N TRP A 40 1.80 -2.96 7.49
CA TRP A 40 2.86 -3.41 6.60
C TRP A 40 3.84 -2.31 6.17
N SER A 41 3.39 -1.05 6.07
CA SER A 41 4.21 0.05 5.55
C SER A 41 5.19 0.59 6.58
N THR A 42 6.30 1.13 6.09
CA THR A 42 7.31 1.82 6.90
C THR A 42 6.81 3.12 7.56
N SER A 43 5.65 3.66 7.16
CA SER A 43 4.94 4.74 7.87
C SER A 43 4.07 4.23 9.03
N GLY A 44 3.77 2.93 9.06
CA GLY A 44 3.10 2.25 10.15
C GLY A 44 4.06 1.43 11.01
N ARG A 45 3.67 0.20 11.33
CA ARG A 45 4.50 -0.75 12.09
C ARG A 45 5.71 -1.26 11.30
N GLY A 46 5.63 -1.29 9.97
CA GLY A 46 6.75 -1.65 9.10
C GLY A 46 7.00 -3.15 8.97
N ASP A 47 5.95 -3.98 8.97
CA ASP A 47 6.11 -5.44 8.96
C ASP A 47 6.96 -5.96 7.79
N LEU A 48 6.86 -5.35 6.60
CA LEU A 48 7.68 -5.74 5.44
C LEU A 48 9.17 -5.42 5.65
N ALA A 49 9.48 -4.26 6.25
CA ALA A 49 10.85 -3.91 6.61
C ALA A 49 11.41 -4.85 7.70
N ILE A 50 10.57 -5.27 8.65
CA ILE A 50 10.93 -6.29 9.65
C ILE A 50 11.27 -7.60 8.95
N MET A 51 10.41 -8.12 8.06
CA MET A 51 10.68 -9.35 7.31
C MET A 51 12.02 -9.27 6.55
N LYS A 52 12.30 -8.14 5.90
CA LYS A 52 13.58 -7.93 5.21
C LYS A 52 14.77 -7.98 6.17
N LYS A 53 14.67 -7.33 7.34
CA LYS A 53 15.73 -7.33 8.37
C LYS A 53 16.00 -8.73 8.92
N LEU A 54 14.98 -9.59 8.95
CA LEU A 54 15.07 -11.02 9.28
C LEU A 54 15.67 -11.88 8.15
N GLY A 55 15.99 -11.29 7.00
CA GLY A 55 16.63 -12.00 5.87
C GLY A 55 15.64 -12.65 4.90
N ALA A 56 14.34 -12.36 5.03
CA ALA A 56 13.36 -12.80 4.05
C ALA A 56 13.60 -12.11 2.69
N ASN A 57 13.28 -12.81 1.62
CA ASN A 57 13.25 -12.28 0.26
C ASN A 57 11.86 -12.39 -0.39
N ALA A 58 10.87 -12.91 0.34
CA ALA A 58 9.50 -12.97 -0.12
C ALA A 58 8.46 -12.87 1.02
N VAL A 59 7.24 -12.49 0.66
CA VAL A 59 6.05 -12.52 1.51
C VAL A 59 4.93 -13.29 0.81
N ARG A 60 4.29 -14.20 1.53
CA ARG A 60 3.12 -14.96 1.05
C ARG A 60 1.85 -14.42 1.71
N LEU A 61 0.81 -14.16 0.92
CA LEU A 61 -0.50 -13.65 1.36
C LEU A 61 -1.62 -14.66 1.05
N TYR A 62 -2.81 -14.41 1.58
CA TYR A 62 -3.95 -15.34 1.54
C TYR A 62 -5.21 -14.78 0.86
N GLY A 63 -5.57 -13.54 1.16
CA GLY A 63 -6.69 -12.83 0.56
C GLY A 63 -6.22 -11.69 -0.34
N ASN A 64 -7.05 -11.36 -1.32
CA ASN A 64 -6.89 -10.23 -2.24
C ASN A 64 -8.28 -9.79 -2.71
N ASP A 65 -8.87 -8.79 -2.05
CA ASP A 65 -10.19 -8.32 -2.43
C ASP A 65 -10.07 -7.59 -3.78
N PRO A 66 -10.69 -8.10 -4.86
CA PRO A 66 -10.59 -7.48 -6.19
C PRO A 66 -11.18 -6.07 -6.25
N GLN A 67 -11.81 -5.59 -5.18
CA GLN A 67 -12.27 -4.23 -5.07
C GLN A 67 -11.15 -3.24 -4.70
N GLU A 68 -10.10 -3.71 -4.03
CA GLU A 68 -9.01 -2.89 -3.52
C GLU A 68 -7.88 -2.72 -4.54
N ASP A 69 -7.14 -1.62 -4.42
CA ASP A 69 -5.87 -1.42 -5.12
C ASP A 69 -4.72 -1.95 -4.29
N HIS A 70 -3.79 -2.63 -4.95
CA HIS A 70 -2.70 -3.34 -4.31
C HIS A 70 -1.32 -2.75 -4.64
N SER A 71 -1.26 -1.66 -5.41
CA SER A 71 -0.01 -1.04 -5.86
C SER A 71 0.89 -0.65 -4.70
N ALA A 72 0.32 0.02 -3.68
CA ALA A 72 1.11 0.55 -2.57
C ALA A 72 1.80 -0.54 -1.73
N PHE A 73 1.15 -1.69 -1.52
CA PHE A 73 1.78 -2.84 -0.86
C PHE A 73 2.92 -3.40 -1.72
N LEU A 74 2.69 -3.52 -3.03
CA LEU A 74 3.68 -4.04 -3.97
C LEU A 74 4.89 -3.11 -4.10
N ASP A 75 4.67 -1.81 -4.10
CA ASP A 75 5.71 -0.77 -4.10
C ASP A 75 6.56 -0.85 -2.82
N GLU A 76 5.93 -0.96 -1.65
CA GLU A 76 6.65 -1.13 -0.39
C GLU A 76 7.42 -2.46 -0.38
N ALA A 77 6.81 -3.58 -0.82
CA ALA A 77 7.51 -4.86 -0.93
C ALA A 77 8.74 -4.75 -1.87
N GLN A 78 8.60 -4.11 -3.04
CA GLN A 78 9.70 -3.85 -3.96
C GLN A 78 10.80 -3.00 -3.32
N LYS A 79 10.42 -1.92 -2.62
CA LYS A 79 11.34 -1.04 -1.90
C LYS A 79 12.13 -1.81 -0.82
N GLN A 80 11.49 -2.77 -0.15
CA GLN A 80 12.16 -3.67 0.80
C GLN A 80 12.94 -4.81 0.12
N GLY A 81 12.85 -4.95 -1.20
CA GLY A 81 13.47 -6.04 -1.95
C GLY A 81 12.86 -7.40 -1.59
N LEU A 82 11.54 -7.44 -1.44
CA LEU A 82 10.73 -8.63 -1.20
C LEU A 82 9.91 -8.96 -2.46
N GLN A 83 9.87 -10.24 -2.81
CA GLN A 83 8.90 -10.78 -3.75
C GLN A 83 7.55 -11.03 -3.06
N VAL A 84 6.46 -10.93 -3.82
CA VAL A 84 5.10 -11.11 -3.30
C VAL A 84 4.46 -12.32 -3.97
N ILE A 85 3.91 -13.19 -3.14
CA ILE A 85 3.19 -14.41 -3.52
C ILE A 85 1.75 -14.28 -3.03
N PRO A 86 0.85 -13.57 -3.76
CA PRO A 86 -0.53 -13.42 -3.34
C PRO A 86 -1.33 -14.70 -3.58
N GLY A 87 -2.28 -14.98 -2.70
CA GLY A 87 -3.30 -16.01 -2.89
C GLY A 87 -4.60 -15.41 -3.37
N MET A 88 -5.26 -16.10 -4.30
CA MET A 88 -6.66 -15.85 -4.61
C MET A 88 -7.50 -16.20 -3.38
N SER A 89 -8.42 -15.30 -3.01
CA SER A 89 -9.38 -15.54 -1.94
C SER A 89 -10.16 -16.86 -2.11
N ASP A 90 -10.57 -17.48 -1.00
CA ASP A 90 -11.50 -18.61 -0.99
C ASP A 90 -12.94 -18.20 -1.38
N TYR A 91 -13.23 -16.89 -1.39
CA TYR A 91 -14.55 -16.32 -1.68
C TYR A 91 -15.17 -16.78 -3.02
N PRO A 92 -14.50 -16.64 -4.19
CA PRO A 92 -15.01 -17.12 -5.49
C PRO A 92 -15.24 -18.63 -5.54
N TYR A 93 -14.49 -19.37 -4.73
CA TYR A 93 -14.56 -20.81 -4.72
C TYR A 93 -15.76 -21.33 -3.94
N THR A 94 -16.00 -20.77 -2.76
CA THR A 94 -16.87 -21.42 -1.75
C THR A 94 -17.93 -20.52 -1.12
N GLN A 95 -17.82 -19.19 -1.23
CA GLN A 95 -18.60 -18.28 -0.38
C GLN A 95 -19.55 -17.39 -1.18
N MET A 96 -19.16 -16.95 -2.36
CA MET A 96 -19.99 -16.04 -3.16
C MET A 96 -21.22 -16.75 -3.75
N PRO A 97 -22.34 -16.03 -4.00
CA PRO A 97 -23.43 -16.57 -4.81
C PRO A 97 -22.94 -16.99 -6.20
N GLY A 98 -23.31 -18.19 -6.65
CA GLY A 98 -22.82 -18.72 -7.93
C GLY A 98 -21.32 -19.05 -7.92
N ASN A 99 -20.74 -19.31 -6.75
CA ASN A 99 -19.34 -19.73 -6.60
C ASN A 99 -18.98 -21.00 -7.40
N CYS A 100 -17.69 -21.29 -7.46
CA CYS A 100 -17.18 -22.44 -8.21
C CYS A 100 -17.81 -23.78 -7.80
N GLN A 101 -18.05 -24.03 -6.50
CA GLN A 101 -18.69 -25.27 -6.03
C GLN A 101 -20.08 -25.47 -6.63
N SER A 102 -20.83 -24.38 -6.84
CA SER A 102 -22.18 -24.43 -7.46
C SER A 102 -22.15 -24.67 -8.97
N THR A 103 -20.99 -24.61 -9.60
CA THR A 103 -20.78 -24.78 -11.05
C THR A 103 -20.10 -26.10 -11.41
N ASP A 104 -20.32 -27.14 -10.61
CA ASP A 104 -19.67 -28.46 -10.76
C ASP A 104 -18.13 -28.34 -10.89
N TYR A 105 -17.57 -27.44 -10.06
CA TYR A 105 -16.14 -27.18 -9.96
C TYR A 105 -15.51 -26.64 -11.26
N ASN A 106 -16.29 -25.98 -12.11
CA ASN A 106 -15.77 -25.19 -13.23
C ASN A 106 -15.62 -23.71 -12.80
N CYS A 107 -14.46 -23.36 -12.28
CA CYS A 107 -14.19 -22.05 -11.68
C CYS A 107 -13.85 -20.95 -12.71
N TYR A 108 -13.91 -21.22 -14.01
CA TYR A 108 -13.39 -20.33 -15.05
C TYR A 108 -13.93 -18.91 -14.94
N SER A 109 -15.27 -18.75 -14.86
CA SER A 109 -15.89 -17.42 -14.92
C SER A 109 -15.63 -16.61 -13.66
N GLN A 110 -15.76 -17.23 -12.48
CA GLN A 110 -15.59 -16.57 -11.19
C GLN A 110 -14.14 -16.11 -11.01
N ILE A 111 -13.17 -16.96 -11.34
CA ILE A 111 -11.75 -16.63 -11.17
C ILE A 111 -11.27 -15.65 -12.22
N LYS A 112 -11.73 -15.76 -13.47
CA LYS A 112 -11.42 -14.79 -14.51
C LYS A 112 -11.82 -13.37 -14.11
N GLU A 113 -13.04 -13.19 -13.59
CA GLU A 113 -13.54 -11.86 -13.20
C GLU A 113 -12.75 -11.25 -12.04
N GLN A 114 -12.49 -12.04 -10.99
CA GLN A 114 -11.72 -11.55 -9.85
C GLN A 114 -10.26 -11.29 -10.21
N TYR A 115 -9.62 -12.20 -10.94
CA TYR A 115 -8.23 -12.01 -11.33
C TYR A 115 -8.07 -10.83 -12.29
N LYS A 116 -9.00 -10.61 -13.23
CA LYS A 116 -9.01 -9.42 -14.09
C LYS A 116 -9.07 -8.13 -13.27
N SER A 117 -9.88 -8.10 -12.21
CA SER A 117 -9.95 -6.94 -11.32
C SER A 117 -8.63 -6.72 -10.58
N ASN A 118 -7.98 -7.77 -10.08
CA ASN A 118 -6.64 -7.66 -9.48
C ASN A 118 -5.60 -7.13 -10.49
N LEU A 119 -5.63 -7.61 -11.73
CA LEU A 119 -4.79 -7.10 -12.83
C LEU A 119 -4.96 -5.59 -13.03
N GLN A 120 -6.21 -5.11 -12.97
CA GLN A 120 -6.54 -3.70 -13.15
C GLN A 120 -6.25 -2.82 -11.92
N LYS A 121 -6.02 -3.43 -10.76
CA LYS A 121 -5.88 -2.76 -9.46
C LYS A 121 -4.57 -3.11 -8.76
N GLY A 122 -3.49 -2.82 -9.47
CA GLY A 122 -2.13 -2.84 -8.95
C GLY A 122 -1.29 -4.05 -9.37
N PHE A 123 -1.87 -5.14 -9.89
CA PHE A 123 -1.02 -6.25 -10.37
C PHE A 123 -0.34 -5.92 -11.70
N LEU A 124 -0.97 -5.13 -12.57
CA LEU A 124 -0.36 -4.61 -13.79
C LEU A 124 -0.15 -3.10 -13.69
N ASP A 125 0.95 -2.64 -14.28
CA ASP A 125 1.13 -1.23 -14.59
C ASP A 125 0.35 -0.80 -15.84
N LYS A 126 0.39 0.50 -16.15
CA LYS A 126 -0.28 1.09 -17.31
C LYS A 126 0.18 0.54 -18.67
N ASP A 127 1.37 -0.04 -18.74
CA ASP A 127 1.95 -0.59 -19.97
C ASP A 127 1.57 -2.07 -20.15
N GLY A 128 0.94 -2.66 -19.14
CA GLY A 128 0.55 -4.07 -19.08
C GLY A 128 1.69 -4.98 -18.63
N ALA A 129 2.71 -4.45 -17.96
CA ALA A 129 3.71 -5.27 -17.28
C ALA A 129 3.23 -5.59 -15.86
N TYR A 130 3.46 -6.83 -15.40
CA TYR A 130 3.25 -7.13 -14.00
C TYR A 130 4.17 -6.30 -13.10
N HIS A 131 3.65 -5.91 -11.94
CA HIS A 131 4.42 -5.24 -10.92
C HIS A 131 5.68 -6.06 -10.57
N PRO A 132 6.89 -5.47 -10.53
CA PRO A 132 8.14 -6.21 -10.38
C PRO A 132 8.26 -7.05 -9.09
N ALA A 133 7.57 -6.66 -8.02
CA ALA A 133 7.49 -7.44 -6.79
C ALA A 133 6.68 -8.75 -6.94
N LEU A 134 5.70 -8.83 -7.85
CA LEU A 134 4.86 -10.02 -8.01
C LEU A 134 5.64 -11.16 -8.65
N LYS A 135 5.67 -12.33 -8.00
CA LYS A 135 6.43 -13.49 -8.47
C LYS A 135 5.55 -14.65 -8.89
N THR A 136 4.65 -15.06 -8.00
CA THR A 136 3.83 -16.26 -8.16
C THR A 136 2.46 -16.00 -7.59
N VAL A 137 1.39 -16.33 -8.31
CA VAL A 137 0.02 -16.26 -7.77
C VAL A 137 -0.42 -17.66 -7.34
N ILE A 138 -0.86 -17.79 -6.08
CA ILE A 138 -1.49 -19.01 -5.58
C ILE A 138 -2.94 -19.00 -6.06
N VAL A 139 -3.24 -19.87 -7.01
CA VAL A 139 -4.59 -20.04 -7.59
C VAL A 139 -5.56 -20.46 -6.50
N ILE A 140 -5.13 -21.36 -5.61
CA ILE A 140 -5.90 -21.81 -4.46
C ILE A 140 -4.99 -22.45 -3.40
N ASN A 141 -5.34 -22.25 -2.12
CA ASN A 141 -4.69 -22.90 -0.99
C ASN A 141 -5.50 -24.12 -0.50
N GLU A 142 -4.84 -25.25 -0.38
CA GLU A 142 -5.33 -26.56 0.07
C GLU A 142 -6.63 -26.99 -0.62
N PRO A 143 -6.65 -27.02 -1.97
CA PRO A 143 -7.83 -27.45 -2.72
C PRO A 143 -8.23 -28.89 -2.36
N ASP A 144 -7.27 -29.73 -2.00
CA ASP A 144 -7.46 -31.10 -1.52
C ASP A 144 -8.13 -31.19 -0.14
N LEU A 145 -8.32 -30.08 0.57
CA LEU A 145 -9.13 -30.01 1.79
C LEU A 145 -10.45 -29.24 1.59
N LYS A 146 -10.56 -28.40 0.57
CA LYS A 146 -11.66 -27.43 0.41
C LYS A 146 -12.62 -27.70 -0.74
N ILE A 147 -12.15 -28.30 -1.83
CA ILE A 147 -12.92 -28.40 -3.08
C ILE A 147 -12.91 -29.82 -3.59
N PRO A 148 -14.03 -30.54 -3.65
CA PRO A 148 -14.65 -31.28 -2.53
C PRO A 148 -13.72 -32.22 -1.70
N GLY A 149 -12.40 -32.03 -1.79
CA GLY A 149 -11.40 -32.69 -0.95
C GLY A 149 -10.69 -33.85 -1.65
N GLU A 150 -9.71 -34.43 -0.96
CA GLU A 150 -8.82 -35.50 -1.45
C GLU A 150 -9.54 -36.77 -1.91
N SER A 151 -10.79 -36.97 -1.48
CA SER A 151 -11.64 -38.09 -1.93
C SER A 151 -12.12 -37.97 -3.38
N LYS A 152 -12.02 -36.76 -3.96
CA LYS A 152 -12.57 -36.39 -5.26
C LYS A 152 -11.53 -35.63 -6.10
N PRO A 153 -10.45 -36.33 -6.51
CA PRO A 153 -9.31 -35.68 -7.13
C PRO A 153 -9.55 -35.18 -8.54
N THR A 154 -10.56 -35.72 -9.22
CA THR A 154 -10.99 -35.22 -10.53
C THR A 154 -11.58 -33.81 -10.39
N GLU A 155 -12.39 -33.58 -9.37
CA GLU A 155 -13.12 -32.36 -9.12
C GLU A 155 -12.21 -31.22 -8.65
N PHE A 156 -11.29 -31.47 -7.70
CA PHE A 156 -10.32 -30.42 -7.32
C PHE A 156 -9.39 -30.07 -8.49
N SER A 157 -9.01 -31.06 -9.31
CA SER A 157 -8.17 -30.82 -10.48
C SER A 157 -8.93 -29.98 -11.51
N ARG A 158 -10.21 -30.30 -11.77
CA ARG A 158 -11.09 -29.49 -12.64
C ARG A 158 -11.19 -28.04 -12.16
N ALA A 159 -11.34 -27.83 -10.85
CA ALA A 159 -11.40 -26.49 -10.27
C ALA A 159 -10.13 -25.69 -10.57
N ILE A 160 -8.96 -26.28 -10.34
CA ILE A 160 -7.66 -25.62 -10.56
C ILE A 160 -7.43 -25.33 -12.05
N VAL A 161 -7.63 -26.31 -12.93
CA VAL A 161 -7.35 -26.12 -14.37
C VAL A 161 -8.30 -25.10 -15.01
N SER A 162 -9.58 -25.09 -14.62
CA SER A 162 -10.54 -24.10 -15.10
C SER A 162 -10.29 -22.71 -14.54
N ALA A 163 -9.84 -22.60 -13.29
CA ALA A 163 -9.39 -21.34 -12.70
C ALA A 163 -8.20 -20.75 -13.46
N ILE A 164 -7.15 -21.54 -13.70
CA ILE A 164 -5.96 -21.09 -14.45
C ILE A 164 -6.34 -20.66 -15.88
N ASP A 165 -7.19 -21.42 -16.56
CA ASP A 165 -7.68 -21.05 -17.89
C ASP A 165 -8.42 -19.71 -17.90
N GLY A 166 -9.20 -19.44 -16.84
CA GLY A 166 -9.84 -18.16 -16.59
C GLY A 166 -8.84 -17.02 -16.36
N MET A 167 -7.80 -17.25 -15.54
CA MET A 167 -6.74 -16.28 -15.27
C MET A 167 -5.96 -15.91 -16.54
N LEU A 168 -5.68 -16.86 -17.43
CA LEU A 168 -4.99 -16.61 -18.69
C LEU A 168 -5.83 -15.75 -19.65
N ASP A 169 -7.14 -15.96 -19.70
CA ASP A 169 -8.01 -15.10 -20.50
C ASP A 169 -8.17 -13.71 -19.87
N ALA A 170 -8.14 -13.60 -18.53
CA ALA A 170 -8.06 -12.31 -17.84
C ALA A 170 -6.76 -11.56 -18.20
N GLU A 171 -5.61 -12.23 -18.25
CA GLU A 171 -4.34 -11.65 -18.70
C GLU A 171 -4.45 -11.06 -20.11
N LYS A 172 -5.03 -11.81 -21.06
CA LYS A 172 -5.24 -11.32 -22.44
C LYS A 172 -6.15 -10.11 -22.48
N GLU A 173 -7.25 -10.12 -21.73
CA GLU A 173 -8.21 -9.02 -21.70
C GLU A 173 -7.65 -7.77 -21.03
N ALA A 174 -6.80 -7.92 -20.02
CA ALA A 174 -6.11 -6.82 -19.36
C ALA A 174 -4.89 -6.32 -20.16
N GLY A 175 -4.46 -7.05 -21.20
CA GLY A 175 -3.31 -6.69 -22.02
C GLY A 175 -1.97 -6.94 -21.33
N ALA A 176 -1.86 -7.97 -20.49
CA ALA A 176 -0.61 -8.36 -19.85
C ALA A 176 0.42 -8.83 -20.89
N LYS A 177 1.62 -8.24 -20.90
CA LYS A 177 2.62 -8.43 -21.96
C LYS A 177 3.99 -8.87 -21.46
N SER A 178 4.42 -8.42 -20.29
CA SER A 178 5.77 -8.64 -19.78
C SER A 178 5.78 -8.92 -18.27
N ASN A 179 6.89 -9.46 -17.79
CA ASN A 179 7.08 -9.89 -16.39
C ASN A 179 6.02 -10.88 -15.90
N LEU A 180 5.53 -11.72 -16.82
CA LEU A 180 4.49 -12.71 -16.53
C LEU A 180 4.83 -13.54 -15.28
N VAL A 181 3.89 -13.60 -14.35
CA VAL A 181 4.02 -14.33 -13.08
C VAL A 181 3.90 -15.84 -13.30
N ASN A 182 4.42 -16.62 -12.34
CA ASN A 182 4.10 -18.03 -12.24
C ASN A 182 2.75 -18.25 -11.54
N PHE A 183 2.16 -19.42 -11.74
CA PHE A 183 1.03 -19.91 -10.96
C PHE A 183 1.45 -21.07 -10.04
N THR A 184 0.70 -21.26 -8.97
CA THR A 184 0.76 -22.46 -8.14
C THR A 184 -0.60 -22.83 -7.58
N ALA A 185 -0.78 -24.09 -7.21
CA ALA A 185 -1.82 -24.54 -6.29
C ALA A 185 -1.11 -25.20 -5.09
N THR A 186 -1.33 -24.66 -3.90
CA THR A 186 -0.64 -25.14 -2.70
C THR A 186 -1.44 -26.25 -2.06
N PHE A 187 -0.99 -27.50 -2.16
CA PHE A 187 -1.68 -28.65 -1.57
C PHE A 187 -1.36 -28.84 -0.09
N SER A 188 -2.18 -29.58 0.64
CA SER A 188 -1.77 -30.07 1.95
C SER A 188 -0.62 -31.10 1.84
N PHE A 189 0.05 -31.39 2.95
CA PHE A 189 0.95 -32.56 3.06
C PHE A 189 0.18 -33.86 3.40
N GLY A 190 -1.09 -33.94 3.01
CA GLY A 190 -1.95 -35.12 3.13
C GLY A 190 -1.70 -36.16 2.03
N VAL A 191 -2.19 -37.38 2.25
CA VAL A 191 -2.05 -38.51 1.31
C VAL A 191 -3.34 -38.70 0.53
N CYS A 192 -3.30 -38.48 -0.79
CA CYS A 192 -4.46 -38.71 -1.64
C CYS A 192 -4.59 -40.18 -2.08
N THR A 193 -5.33 -40.98 -1.31
CA THR A 193 -5.56 -42.41 -1.63
C THR A 193 -6.43 -42.62 -2.87
N ALA A 194 -7.26 -41.63 -3.22
CA ALA A 194 -8.11 -41.65 -4.40
C ALA A 194 -7.38 -41.23 -5.70
N CYS A 195 -6.23 -40.58 -5.60
CA CYS A 195 -5.45 -40.13 -6.76
C CYS A 195 -4.90 -41.33 -7.55
N LYS A 196 -4.70 -41.18 -8.86
CA LYS A 196 -4.33 -42.34 -9.72
C LYS A 196 -2.93 -42.90 -9.44
N GLY A 197 -2.03 -42.10 -8.85
CA GLY A 197 -0.66 -42.50 -8.53
C GLY A 197 -0.18 -41.95 -7.20
N SER A 198 0.92 -42.54 -6.67
CA SER A 198 1.58 -42.11 -5.43
C SER A 198 0.66 -42.00 -4.21
N LYS A 199 -0.29 -42.95 -4.10
CA LYS A 199 -1.38 -43.01 -3.11
C LYS A 199 -0.95 -43.12 -1.64
N ASN A 200 0.33 -43.24 -1.36
CA ASN A 200 0.92 -43.36 -0.04
C ASN A 200 1.99 -42.28 0.22
N LYS A 201 2.14 -41.32 -0.69
CA LYS A 201 3.11 -40.25 -0.61
C LYS A 201 2.38 -38.92 -0.39
N PRO A 202 2.72 -38.17 0.67
CA PRO A 202 2.05 -36.91 0.97
C PRO A 202 2.25 -35.90 -0.15
N SER A 203 1.20 -35.19 -0.53
CA SER A 203 1.14 -34.17 -1.59
C SER A 203 1.44 -34.63 -3.03
N LEU A 204 2.28 -35.65 -3.21
CA LEU A 204 2.77 -36.10 -4.52
C LEU A 204 1.64 -36.63 -5.41
N GLY A 205 0.70 -37.38 -4.84
CA GLY A 205 -0.46 -37.90 -5.57
C GLY A 205 -1.33 -36.78 -6.13
N GLN A 206 -1.56 -35.73 -5.34
CA GLN A 206 -2.32 -34.55 -5.72
C GLN A 206 -1.64 -33.78 -6.86
N MET A 207 -0.33 -33.53 -6.76
CA MET A 207 0.43 -32.83 -7.79
C MET A 207 0.48 -33.60 -9.12
N LEU A 208 0.64 -34.92 -9.07
CA LEU A 208 0.59 -35.77 -10.27
C LEU A 208 -0.80 -35.77 -10.91
N GLU A 209 -1.87 -35.71 -10.11
CA GLU A 209 -3.22 -35.59 -10.65
C GLU A 209 -3.43 -34.25 -11.33
N LEU A 210 -2.98 -33.15 -10.72
CA LEU A 210 -3.04 -31.82 -11.32
C LEU A 210 -2.24 -31.75 -12.63
N GLN A 211 -1.03 -32.32 -12.67
CA GLN A 211 -0.25 -32.38 -13.91
C GLN A 211 -1.04 -33.06 -15.03
N ARG A 212 -1.65 -34.23 -14.77
CA ARG A 212 -2.48 -34.94 -15.75
C ARG A 212 -3.66 -34.10 -16.22
N ALA A 213 -4.28 -33.34 -15.32
CA ALA A 213 -5.39 -32.47 -15.67
C ALA A 213 -4.95 -31.26 -16.52
N MET A 214 -3.78 -30.70 -16.25
CA MET A 214 -3.20 -29.62 -17.07
C MET A 214 -2.80 -30.13 -18.46
N GLU A 215 -2.30 -31.36 -18.56
CA GLU A 215 -1.92 -32.00 -19.83
C GLU A 215 -3.12 -32.49 -20.65
N ASN A 216 -4.20 -32.94 -19.99
CA ASN A 216 -5.41 -33.45 -20.63
C ASN A 216 -6.68 -33.02 -19.87
N PRO A 217 -7.10 -31.75 -19.98
CA PRO A 217 -8.24 -31.23 -19.22
C PRO A 217 -9.57 -31.90 -19.60
N GLU A 218 -9.72 -32.41 -20.83
CA GLU A 218 -10.95 -33.07 -21.28
C GLU A 218 -11.23 -34.36 -20.48
N ALA A 219 -10.18 -35.09 -20.09
CA ALA A 219 -10.30 -36.27 -19.21
C ALA A 219 -10.81 -35.94 -17.80
N TYR A 220 -10.78 -34.66 -17.42
CA TYR A 220 -11.30 -34.13 -16.17
C TYR A 220 -12.64 -33.41 -16.35
N GLY A 221 -13.25 -33.50 -17.54
CA GLY A 221 -14.54 -32.87 -17.84
C GLY A 221 -14.43 -31.36 -18.10
N TYR A 222 -13.26 -30.87 -18.50
CA TYR A 222 -13.04 -29.46 -18.81
C TYR A 222 -12.51 -29.28 -20.24
N LYS A 223 -13.13 -28.40 -21.01
CA LYS A 223 -12.64 -28.02 -22.34
C LYS A 223 -11.85 -26.73 -22.25
N ALA A 224 -10.52 -26.82 -22.26
CA ALA A 224 -9.65 -25.67 -22.13
C ALA A 224 -9.71 -24.74 -23.36
N LYS A 225 -9.57 -23.44 -23.09
CA LYS A 225 -9.45 -22.35 -24.08
C LYS A 225 -7.99 -21.97 -24.33
N ASN A 226 -7.11 -22.30 -23.39
CA ASN A 226 -5.66 -22.08 -23.45
C ASN A 226 -4.87 -23.39 -23.45
N ASP A 227 -3.59 -23.31 -23.85
CA ASP A 227 -2.63 -24.41 -23.76
C ASP A 227 -2.12 -24.57 -22.32
N LEU A 228 -2.92 -25.27 -21.50
CA LEU A 228 -2.62 -25.49 -20.08
C LEU A 228 -1.37 -26.36 -19.87
N ALA A 229 -1.09 -27.30 -20.78
CA ALA A 229 0.11 -28.12 -20.72
C ALA A 229 1.37 -27.25 -20.82
N LYS A 230 1.41 -26.31 -21.77
CA LYS A 230 2.50 -25.35 -21.92
C LYS A 230 2.63 -24.45 -20.69
N VAL A 231 1.51 -24.00 -20.12
CA VAL A 231 1.51 -23.18 -18.90
C VAL A 231 2.11 -23.95 -17.73
N TYR A 232 1.74 -25.22 -17.54
CA TYR A 232 2.32 -26.08 -16.50
C TYR A 232 3.84 -26.24 -16.65
N GLN A 233 4.34 -26.34 -17.89
CA GLN A 233 5.76 -26.51 -18.16
C GLN A 233 6.58 -25.23 -18.02
N THR A 234 5.99 -24.06 -18.23
CA THR A 234 6.74 -22.80 -18.41
C THR A 234 6.44 -21.74 -17.36
N ARG A 235 5.28 -21.80 -16.70
CA ARG A 235 4.77 -20.78 -15.78
C ARG A 235 4.09 -21.39 -14.56
N PHE A 236 4.54 -22.56 -14.11
CA PHE A 236 3.98 -23.22 -12.94
C PHE A 236 5.08 -23.72 -12.00
N THR A 237 4.89 -23.50 -10.71
CA THR A 237 5.71 -24.05 -9.64
C THR A 237 4.76 -24.82 -8.74
N ASN A 238 5.05 -26.08 -8.41
CA ASN A 238 4.22 -26.81 -7.45
C ASN A 238 4.44 -26.25 -6.03
N SER A 239 3.46 -26.38 -5.14
CA SER A 239 3.69 -26.09 -3.72
C SER A 239 2.84 -26.95 -2.79
N PHE A 240 3.29 -27.03 -1.54
CA PHE A 240 2.55 -27.68 -0.47
C PHE A 240 2.76 -27.01 0.90
N ASN A 241 1.83 -27.22 1.83
CA ASN A 241 1.88 -26.78 3.22
C ASN A 241 2.24 -27.95 4.13
N THR A 242 3.10 -27.76 5.14
CA THR A 242 3.44 -28.83 6.09
C THR A 242 3.88 -28.30 7.47
N ASN A 243 3.53 -29.09 8.51
CA ASN A 243 4.04 -28.96 9.89
C ASN A 243 5.02 -30.10 10.22
N ASN A 244 5.39 -30.94 9.23
CA ASN A 244 6.42 -31.96 9.39
C ASN A 244 7.81 -31.31 9.51
N PRO A 245 8.71 -31.89 10.32
CA PRO A 245 10.09 -31.43 10.41
C PRO A 245 10.86 -31.69 9.11
N ALA A 246 11.95 -30.96 8.91
CA ALA A 246 12.83 -31.03 7.75
C ALA A 246 13.30 -32.46 7.43
N THR A 247 13.51 -33.27 8.48
CA THR A 247 13.97 -34.66 8.39
C THR A 247 13.00 -35.57 7.62
N ASP A 248 11.74 -35.20 7.54
CA ASP A 248 10.69 -35.97 6.87
C ASP A 248 10.59 -35.62 5.39
N ILE A 249 10.91 -34.38 5.01
CA ILE A 249 10.62 -33.85 3.68
C ILE A 249 11.33 -34.64 2.59
N GLN A 250 12.61 -34.96 2.80
CA GLN A 250 13.38 -35.69 1.79
C GLN A 250 12.90 -37.14 1.57
N PRO A 251 12.82 -38.00 2.60
CA PRO A 251 12.41 -39.40 2.42
C PRO A 251 10.92 -39.59 2.12
N LEU A 252 10.03 -38.70 2.62
CA LEU A 252 8.59 -38.87 2.41
C LEU A 252 8.10 -38.28 1.09
N PHE A 253 8.75 -37.23 0.58
CA PHE A 253 8.28 -36.47 -0.58
C PHE A 253 9.35 -36.23 -1.63
N LEU A 254 10.46 -35.58 -1.29
CA LEU A 254 11.35 -34.95 -2.28
C LEU A 254 12.02 -35.96 -3.21
N ASN A 255 12.47 -37.11 -2.69
CA ASN A 255 13.10 -38.15 -3.51
C ASN A 255 12.16 -38.66 -4.61
N ASP A 256 10.89 -38.90 -4.25
CA ASP A 256 9.88 -39.33 -5.21
C ASP A 256 9.43 -38.18 -6.12
N TYR A 257 9.40 -36.94 -5.60
CA TYR A 257 9.10 -35.76 -6.41
C TYR A 257 10.12 -35.58 -7.53
N GLU A 258 11.43 -35.57 -7.22
CA GLU A 258 12.50 -35.41 -8.22
C GLU A 258 12.54 -36.57 -9.24
N ALA A 259 12.09 -37.76 -8.86
CA ALA A 259 11.95 -38.88 -9.77
C ALA A 259 10.79 -38.71 -10.79
N ASN A 260 9.73 -38.00 -10.40
CA ASN A 260 8.52 -37.82 -11.22
C ASN A 260 8.48 -36.46 -11.95
N PHE A 261 9.02 -35.40 -11.35
CA PHE A 261 9.01 -34.03 -11.84
C PHE A 261 10.44 -33.56 -12.15
N LYS A 262 10.86 -33.77 -13.40
CA LYS A 262 12.25 -33.50 -13.82
C LYS A 262 12.59 -32.00 -13.92
N SER A 263 11.61 -31.17 -14.26
CA SER A 263 11.83 -29.75 -14.55
C SER A 263 10.85 -28.80 -13.86
N THR A 264 9.84 -29.33 -13.17
CA THR A 264 8.86 -28.52 -12.45
C THR A 264 9.42 -28.23 -11.05
N PRO A 265 9.66 -26.95 -10.69
CA PRO A 265 10.11 -26.60 -9.36
C PRO A 265 9.00 -26.79 -8.33
N VAL A 266 9.40 -26.94 -7.06
CA VAL A 266 8.48 -26.99 -5.92
C VAL A 266 8.97 -26.07 -4.79
N PHE A 267 8.07 -25.43 -4.08
CA PHE A 267 8.38 -24.76 -2.81
C PHE A 267 7.40 -25.18 -1.71
N ILE A 268 7.81 -25.02 -0.45
CA ILE A 268 6.91 -25.23 0.67
C ILE A 268 6.23 -23.91 0.99
N GLY A 269 4.92 -23.83 0.78
CA GLY A 269 4.16 -22.60 0.96
C GLY A 269 3.94 -22.24 2.42
N GLU A 270 3.79 -23.22 3.30
CA GLU A 270 3.73 -23.03 4.75
C GLU A 270 4.66 -24.06 5.37
N TYR A 271 5.70 -23.58 6.02
CA TYR A 271 6.69 -24.41 6.67
C TYR A 271 6.93 -23.91 8.09
N HIS A 272 6.54 -24.72 9.08
CA HIS A 272 6.94 -24.55 10.47
C HIS A 272 6.53 -25.79 11.26
N SER A 273 7.50 -26.51 11.82
CA SER A 273 7.21 -27.62 12.73
C SER A 273 7.25 -27.18 14.19
N THR A 274 6.13 -27.26 14.89
CA THR A 274 6.04 -26.92 16.34
C THR A 274 6.61 -28.00 17.27
N MET A 275 7.07 -29.11 16.69
CA MET A 275 7.51 -30.30 17.43
C MET A 275 9.03 -30.34 17.66
N VAL A 276 9.81 -29.53 16.94
CA VAL A 276 11.29 -29.53 16.94
C VAL A 276 11.86 -28.13 17.16
N SER A 277 13.16 -28.04 17.43
CA SER A 277 13.88 -26.75 17.52
C SER A 277 13.85 -26.04 16.17
N ILE A 278 13.32 -24.81 16.17
CA ILE A 278 13.05 -24.06 14.94
C ILE A 278 14.35 -23.75 14.19
N GLY A 279 15.39 -23.32 14.90
CA GLY A 279 16.67 -22.98 14.27
C GLY A 279 17.32 -24.17 13.57
N LYS A 280 17.31 -25.34 14.22
CA LYS A 280 17.83 -26.58 13.63
C LYS A 280 17.00 -27.01 12.44
N ASP A 281 15.68 -26.93 12.55
CA ASP A 281 14.75 -27.35 11.52
C ASP A 281 14.85 -26.47 10.27
N LEU A 282 14.86 -25.14 10.44
CA LEU A 282 15.04 -24.16 9.36
C LEU A 282 16.39 -24.30 8.66
N THR A 283 17.47 -24.48 9.42
CA THR A 283 18.80 -24.71 8.84
C THR A 283 18.79 -25.98 7.99
N THR A 284 18.18 -27.06 8.50
CA THR A 284 18.14 -28.35 7.81
C THR A 284 17.31 -28.28 6.52
N ILE A 285 16.12 -27.67 6.54
CA ILE A 285 15.30 -27.59 5.31
C ILE A 285 15.92 -26.68 4.25
N LEU A 286 16.61 -25.61 4.64
CA LEU A 286 17.32 -24.74 3.70
C LEU A 286 18.52 -25.45 3.08
N GLU A 287 19.24 -26.29 3.84
CA GLU A 287 20.28 -27.16 3.26
C GLU A 287 19.71 -28.20 2.30
N VAL A 288 18.53 -28.76 2.59
CA VAL A 288 17.83 -29.68 1.69
C VAL A 288 17.44 -28.95 0.40
N ALA A 289 16.93 -27.72 0.50
CA ALA A 289 16.57 -26.89 -0.66
C ALA A 289 17.78 -26.47 -1.51
N ASP A 290 18.92 -26.14 -0.88
CA ASP A 290 20.17 -25.80 -1.57
C ASP A 290 20.71 -26.99 -2.39
N LYS A 291 20.66 -28.20 -1.82
CA LYS A 291 21.12 -29.44 -2.47
C LYS A 291 20.12 -30.00 -3.49
N SER A 292 18.86 -29.59 -3.44
CA SER A 292 17.80 -30.11 -4.29
C SER A 292 17.78 -29.45 -5.66
N SER A 293 17.52 -30.28 -6.67
CA SER A 293 17.28 -29.82 -8.04
C SER A 293 15.91 -29.16 -8.20
N SER A 294 14.91 -29.59 -7.43
CA SER A 294 13.51 -29.14 -7.57
C SER A 294 13.01 -28.25 -6.44
N LEU A 295 13.44 -28.45 -5.19
CA LEU A 295 13.00 -27.64 -4.05
C LEU A 295 13.68 -26.26 -4.10
N VAL A 296 12.90 -25.21 -4.33
CA VAL A 296 13.43 -23.84 -4.51
C VAL A 296 13.41 -23.01 -3.22
N GLY A 297 12.79 -23.50 -2.15
CA GLY A 297 12.79 -22.87 -0.83
C GLY A 297 11.47 -23.03 -0.08
N ILE A 298 11.25 -22.17 0.90
CA ILE A 298 10.12 -22.24 1.83
C ILE A 298 9.48 -20.87 2.07
N SER A 299 8.26 -20.86 2.62
CA SER A 299 7.67 -19.72 3.32
C SER A 299 7.32 -20.10 4.74
N PHE A 300 7.95 -19.42 5.72
CA PHE A 300 7.77 -19.70 7.14
C PHE A 300 6.36 -19.37 7.62
N PHE A 301 5.70 -20.31 8.31
CA PHE A 301 4.33 -20.13 8.82
C PHE A 301 4.31 -19.96 10.35
N GLU A 302 4.01 -18.79 10.90
CA GLU A 302 3.59 -17.55 10.24
C GLU A 302 4.08 -16.30 10.98
N TYR A 303 3.90 -15.14 10.36
CA TYR A 303 4.36 -13.87 10.90
C TYR A 303 3.85 -13.58 12.32
N GLN A 304 2.57 -13.86 12.59
CA GLN A 304 1.92 -13.46 13.84
C GLN A 304 1.02 -14.55 14.42
N VAL A 305 0.98 -14.65 15.75
CA VAL A 305 0.09 -15.56 16.49
C VAL A 305 -1.37 -15.24 16.17
N ARG A 306 -2.12 -16.24 15.70
CA ARG A 306 -3.53 -16.11 15.29
C ARG A 306 -4.50 -16.25 16.45
N TYR A 307 -4.52 -15.23 17.32
CA TYR A 307 -5.47 -15.18 18.45
C TYR A 307 -6.93 -15.20 17.99
N ASP A 308 -7.24 -14.66 16.81
CA ASP A 308 -8.58 -14.65 16.20
C ASP A 308 -9.13 -16.04 15.93
N LYS A 309 -8.26 -16.98 15.56
CA LYS A 309 -8.62 -18.39 15.33
C LYS A 309 -8.62 -19.21 16.62
N GLY A 310 -7.74 -18.87 17.56
CA GLY A 310 -7.56 -19.63 18.80
C GLY A 310 -6.99 -21.04 18.58
N GLY A 311 -7.08 -21.91 19.59
CA GLY A 311 -6.73 -23.33 19.47
C GLY A 311 -5.27 -23.58 19.06
N SER A 312 -5.06 -24.56 18.17
CA SER A 312 -3.73 -24.96 17.69
C SER A 312 -3.02 -23.88 16.88
N GLU A 313 -3.78 -23.01 16.21
CA GLU A 313 -3.25 -21.94 15.33
C GLU A 313 -2.37 -20.95 16.10
N MET A 314 -2.61 -20.79 17.41
CA MET A 314 -1.81 -19.91 18.27
C MET A 314 -0.36 -20.39 18.48
N SER A 315 0.01 -21.57 17.97
CA SER A 315 1.35 -22.14 18.15
C SER A 315 2.33 -21.80 17.02
N PHE A 316 1.88 -21.19 15.92
CA PHE A 316 2.71 -21.02 14.72
C PHE A 316 3.35 -19.63 14.54
N GLY A 317 2.80 -18.61 15.21
CA GLY A 317 3.28 -17.23 15.03
C GLY A 317 4.69 -16.99 15.59
N MET A 318 5.53 -16.27 14.84
CA MET A 318 6.82 -15.77 15.35
C MET A 318 6.69 -14.51 16.21
N PHE A 319 5.63 -13.71 15.97
CA PHE A 319 5.29 -12.54 16.78
C PHE A 319 3.94 -12.69 17.50
N GLY A 320 3.91 -12.38 18.79
CA GLY A 320 2.70 -12.08 19.54
C GLY A 320 2.33 -10.59 19.45
N LEU A 321 1.18 -10.23 20.02
CA LEU A 321 0.73 -8.84 20.13
C LEU A 321 1.08 -8.28 21.52
N GLY A 322 1.87 -7.22 21.56
CA GLY A 322 2.25 -6.51 22.77
C GLY A 322 1.11 -5.72 23.40
N ALA A 323 1.34 -5.18 24.60
CA ALA A 323 0.32 -4.41 25.33
C ALA A 323 0.02 -3.04 24.70
N GLN A 324 0.99 -2.45 23.99
CA GLN A 324 0.91 -1.09 23.49
C GLN A 324 0.27 -1.02 22.10
N LYS A 325 -0.77 -0.20 21.97
CA LYS A 325 -1.31 0.24 20.68
C LYS A 325 -0.37 1.30 20.13
N ILE A 326 0.16 1.07 18.93
CA ILE A 326 1.10 2.00 18.26
C ILE A 326 0.45 2.79 17.13
N ALA A 327 -0.64 2.27 16.57
CA ALA A 327 -1.47 2.97 15.59
C ALA A 327 -2.91 2.43 15.60
N SER A 328 -3.75 2.97 14.72
CA SER A 328 -5.06 2.43 14.34
C SER A 328 -5.10 2.19 12.84
N MET A 329 -5.97 1.30 12.41
CA MET A 329 -6.31 1.11 11.00
C MET A 329 -7.83 1.00 10.86
N ASN A 330 -8.37 1.49 9.75
CA ASN A 330 -9.76 1.30 9.40
C ASN A 330 -9.86 0.15 8.40
N PHE A 331 -9.96 -1.07 8.90
CA PHE A 331 -9.94 -2.27 8.08
C PHE A 331 -11.35 -2.57 7.57
N PHE A 332 -11.61 -2.27 6.29
CA PHE A 332 -12.92 -2.44 5.63
C PHE A 332 -14.09 -1.82 6.42
N GLY A 333 -13.90 -0.56 6.87
CA GLY A 333 -14.92 0.20 7.59
C GLY A 333 -15.03 -0.11 9.09
N VAL A 334 -14.19 -1.00 9.61
CA VAL A 334 -14.14 -1.34 11.03
C VAL A 334 -12.80 -0.87 11.63
N PRO A 335 -12.81 -0.01 12.66
CA PRO A 335 -11.58 0.45 13.30
C PRO A 335 -10.94 -0.68 14.12
N PHE A 336 -9.65 -0.93 13.90
CA PHE A 336 -8.84 -1.86 14.67
C PHE A 336 -7.56 -1.22 15.21
N PRO A 337 -7.11 -1.63 16.41
CA PRO A 337 -5.79 -1.26 16.90
C PRO A 337 -4.69 -1.96 16.11
N VAL A 338 -3.60 -1.24 15.85
CA VAL A 338 -2.32 -1.80 15.46
C VAL A 338 -1.47 -1.89 16.71
N TRP A 339 -1.22 -3.11 17.18
CA TRP A 339 -0.37 -3.36 18.34
C TRP A 339 1.09 -3.45 17.94
N CYS A 340 1.98 -3.13 18.88
CA CYS A 340 3.37 -3.53 18.74
C CYS A 340 3.52 -5.05 18.81
N LEU A 341 4.64 -5.55 18.30
CA LEU A 341 4.94 -6.98 18.29
C LEU A 341 5.76 -7.38 19.51
N THR A 342 5.58 -8.61 19.96
CA THR A 342 6.43 -9.25 20.97
C THR A 342 6.99 -10.54 20.40
N GLU A 343 8.25 -10.82 20.65
CA GLU A 343 8.85 -12.07 20.19
C GLU A 343 8.23 -13.28 20.91
N VAL A 344 8.02 -14.35 20.17
CA VAL A 344 7.56 -15.63 20.72
C VAL A 344 8.78 -16.49 21.06
N ALA A 345 8.82 -17.07 22.25
CA ALA A 345 9.88 -17.99 22.64
C ALA A 345 9.83 -19.28 21.82
N ASP A 346 10.99 -19.79 21.38
CA ASP A 346 11.06 -21.16 20.86
C ASP A 346 10.89 -22.15 22.02
N LYS A 347 9.73 -22.82 22.07
CA LYS A 347 9.41 -23.78 23.13
C LYS A 347 10.37 -24.98 23.18
N LYS A 348 11.17 -25.19 22.13
CA LYS A 348 12.09 -26.31 21.99
C LYS A 348 13.56 -25.90 22.15
N SER A 349 13.85 -24.61 22.30
CA SER A 349 15.20 -24.06 22.47
C SER A 349 15.22 -23.08 23.64
N SER A 350 15.96 -23.39 24.71
CA SER A 350 15.98 -22.55 25.91
C SER A 350 16.70 -21.23 25.65
N GLY A 351 16.03 -20.11 25.90
CA GLY A 351 16.63 -18.77 25.86
C GLY A 351 16.75 -18.16 24.46
N THR A 352 16.09 -18.72 23.45
CA THR A 352 15.99 -18.12 22.12
C THR A 352 14.54 -17.90 21.70
N THR A 353 14.32 -16.95 20.80
CA THR A 353 13.01 -16.67 20.22
C THR A 353 12.89 -17.28 18.84
N VAL A 354 11.65 -17.48 18.37
CA VAL A 354 11.38 -17.91 16.99
C VAL A 354 12.04 -16.96 15.98
N VAL A 355 12.02 -15.66 16.30
CA VAL A 355 12.53 -14.59 15.43
C VAL A 355 14.05 -14.64 15.32
N ASP A 356 14.76 -14.87 16.44
CA ASP A 356 16.22 -15.03 16.44
C ASP A 356 16.65 -16.22 15.58
N GLU A 357 15.98 -17.36 15.77
CA GLU A 357 16.29 -18.59 15.04
C GLU A 357 15.99 -18.46 13.54
N LEU A 358 14.90 -17.78 13.20
CA LEU A 358 14.57 -17.47 11.80
C LEU A 358 15.60 -16.53 11.18
N ALA A 359 15.92 -15.42 11.84
CA ALA A 359 16.91 -14.46 11.35
C ALA A 359 18.26 -15.13 11.08
N LYS A 360 18.71 -15.96 12.03
CA LYS A 360 19.94 -16.74 11.88
C LYS A 360 19.89 -17.69 10.69
N ALA A 361 18.81 -18.44 10.52
CA ALA A 361 18.67 -19.39 9.41
C ALA A 361 18.56 -18.68 8.05
N PHE A 362 17.85 -17.54 7.99
CA PHE A 362 17.65 -16.77 6.77
C PHE A 362 18.86 -15.89 6.42
N GLY A 363 19.78 -15.68 7.36
CA GLY A 363 20.95 -14.80 7.19
C GLY A 363 20.61 -13.32 7.36
N GLY A 364 19.55 -13.02 8.11
CA GLY A 364 19.16 -11.66 8.48
C GLY A 364 20.00 -11.10 9.62
N ALA A 365 19.89 -9.78 9.83
CA ALA A 365 20.56 -9.08 10.92
C ALA A 365 19.88 -9.31 12.29
N GLY A 366 18.68 -9.90 12.29
CA GLY A 366 17.83 -9.95 13.48
C GLY A 366 17.14 -8.62 13.74
N ILE A 367 16.38 -8.54 14.81
CA ILE A 367 15.69 -7.31 15.24
C ILE A 367 16.07 -7.01 16.69
N ASP A 368 16.00 -5.74 17.07
CA ASP A 368 16.01 -5.39 18.49
C ASP A 368 14.56 -5.44 18.98
N ALA A 369 14.25 -6.31 19.93
CA ALA A 369 12.92 -6.40 20.52
C ALA A 369 12.42 -5.04 21.05
N ASN A 370 13.33 -4.16 21.46
CA ASN A 370 12.97 -2.81 21.90
C ASN A 370 12.43 -1.96 20.75
N GLU A 371 12.89 -2.18 19.50
CA GLU A 371 12.42 -1.45 18.31
C GLU A 371 10.99 -1.83 17.91
N LEU A 372 10.52 -3.04 18.24
CA LEU A 372 9.19 -3.53 17.85
C LEU A 372 8.03 -2.73 18.45
N CYS A 373 8.27 -2.07 19.59
CA CYS A 373 7.30 -1.21 20.28
C CYS A 373 7.72 0.28 20.29
N VAL A 374 8.67 0.70 19.43
CA VAL A 374 9.02 2.12 19.33
C VAL A 374 7.95 2.86 18.55
N ILE A 375 7.22 3.71 19.26
CA ILE A 375 6.39 4.73 18.63
C ILE A 375 7.32 5.77 18.05
N ASP A 376 7.26 5.95 16.72
CA ASP A 376 7.99 6.99 16.02
C ASP A 376 7.10 8.24 15.86
N PRO A 377 7.37 9.34 16.58
CA PRO A 377 6.59 10.57 16.45
C PRO A 377 6.64 11.19 15.06
N GLN A 378 7.61 10.80 14.23
CA GLN A 378 7.71 11.25 12.85
C GLN A 378 6.73 10.52 11.92
N LYS A 379 6.13 9.41 12.37
CA LYS A 379 5.34 8.52 11.51
C LYS A 379 3.93 8.28 12.00
N VAL A 380 3.67 8.44 13.30
CA VAL A 380 2.29 8.30 13.80
C VAL A 380 1.33 9.23 13.05
N PRO A 381 0.06 8.83 12.86
CA PRO A 381 -0.95 9.70 12.28
C PRO A 381 -1.11 11.00 13.07
N LEU A 382 -1.36 12.13 12.40
CA LEU A 382 -1.66 13.40 13.06
C LEU A 382 -3.13 13.43 13.51
N SER A 383 -3.43 12.62 14.52
CA SER A 383 -4.76 12.41 15.08
C SER A 383 -4.70 12.25 16.60
N GLU A 384 -5.86 12.11 17.24
CA GLU A 384 -5.93 11.77 18.68
C GLU A 384 -5.16 10.48 18.99
N ASP A 385 -5.26 9.46 18.14
CA ASP A 385 -4.56 8.19 18.36
C ASP A 385 -3.04 8.34 18.28
N GLY A 386 -2.52 9.07 17.30
CA GLY A 386 -1.08 9.32 17.20
C GLY A 386 -0.55 10.21 18.32
N TYR A 387 -1.33 11.20 18.75
CA TYR A 387 -1.04 11.99 19.93
C TYR A 387 -0.98 11.12 21.19
N GLN A 388 -1.99 10.27 21.44
CA GLN A 388 -2.00 9.37 22.60
C GLN A 388 -0.85 8.35 22.55
N ALA A 389 -0.50 7.87 21.36
CA ALA A 389 0.67 7.02 21.14
C ALA A 389 1.94 7.75 21.61
N VAL A 390 2.22 8.96 21.10
CA VAL A 390 3.41 9.74 21.48
C VAL A 390 3.38 10.14 22.95
N LEU A 391 2.21 10.48 23.49
CA LEU A 391 2.00 10.78 24.91
C LEU A 391 2.39 9.58 25.80
N SER A 392 2.10 8.36 25.37
CA SER A 392 2.44 7.14 26.13
C SER A 392 3.95 7.00 26.37
N LEU A 393 4.78 7.60 25.51
CA LEU A 393 6.25 7.62 25.67
C LEU A 393 6.72 8.51 26.82
N LYS A 394 5.88 9.44 27.31
CA LYS A 394 6.19 10.41 28.37
C LYS A 394 7.53 11.15 28.11
N ASN A 395 7.83 11.40 26.85
CA ASN A 395 9.09 11.99 26.40
C ASN A 395 8.82 13.31 25.66
N VAL A 396 9.39 14.40 26.18
CA VAL A 396 9.14 15.75 25.66
C VAL A 396 9.71 15.94 24.26
N ASP A 397 10.89 15.38 23.96
CA ASP A 397 11.51 15.50 22.64
C ASP A 397 10.67 14.78 21.59
N LYS A 398 10.09 13.64 21.96
CA LYS A 398 9.18 12.87 21.10
C LYS A 398 7.86 13.61 20.87
N MET A 399 7.30 14.24 21.90
CA MET A 399 6.13 15.10 21.76
C MET A 399 6.43 16.35 20.93
N ALA A 400 7.61 16.97 21.08
CA ALA A 400 8.04 18.12 20.30
C ALA A 400 8.16 17.77 18.81
N ALA A 401 8.70 16.59 18.49
CA ALA A 401 8.72 16.07 17.11
C ALA A 401 7.31 15.92 16.52
N PHE A 402 6.37 15.36 17.28
CA PHE A 402 4.96 15.26 16.87
C PHE A 402 4.33 16.65 16.65
N VAL A 403 4.48 17.57 17.62
CA VAL A 403 3.95 18.93 17.54
C VAL A 403 4.53 19.69 16.33
N SER A 404 5.82 19.51 16.02
CA SER A 404 6.44 20.11 14.84
C SER A 404 5.73 19.68 13.57
N ARG A 405 5.43 18.39 13.41
CA ARG A 405 4.66 17.89 12.25
C ARG A 405 3.25 18.47 12.20
N VAL A 406 2.59 18.61 13.35
CA VAL A 406 1.27 19.25 13.42
C VAL A 406 1.35 20.70 12.95
N VAL A 407 2.38 21.45 13.37
CA VAL A 407 2.64 22.82 12.91
C VAL A 407 2.86 22.87 11.39
N ASP A 408 3.67 21.94 10.86
CA ASP A 408 3.93 21.86 9.42
C ASP A 408 2.65 21.56 8.62
N HIS A 409 1.77 20.68 9.12
CA HIS A 409 0.45 20.39 8.53
C HIS A 409 -0.60 21.50 8.73
N MET A 410 -0.28 22.52 9.53
CA MET A 410 -1.11 23.71 9.74
C MET A 410 -0.57 24.93 8.96
N GLY A 411 0.43 24.75 8.10
CA GLY A 411 0.99 25.80 7.26
C GLY A 411 2.03 26.66 7.97
N GLY A 412 2.53 26.19 9.11
CA GLY A 412 3.55 26.85 9.91
C GLY A 412 4.93 26.22 9.76
N SER A 413 5.91 26.86 10.38
CA SER A 413 7.23 26.29 10.64
C SER A 413 7.73 26.79 11.98
N VAL A 414 8.33 25.89 12.77
CA VAL A 414 8.85 26.23 14.10
C VAL A 414 10.07 27.14 13.99
N SER A 415 10.00 28.34 14.57
CA SER A 415 11.12 29.30 14.59
C SER A 415 11.87 29.35 15.91
N ASP A 416 11.26 28.87 17.01
CA ASP A 416 11.91 28.77 18.31
C ASP A 416 11.73 27.37 18.91
N LYS A 417 12.84 26.60 18.88
CA LYS A 417 12.90 25.24 19.41
C LYS A 417 12.61 25.19 20.92
N LYS A 418 13.03 26.20 21.70
CA LYS A 418 12.86 26.18 23.15
C LYS A 418 11.39 26.33 23.52
N SER A 419 10.68 27.24 22.85
CA SER A 419 9.24 27.41 23.02
C SER A 419 8.44 26.19 22.55
N LEU A 420 8.87 25.52 21.48
CA LEU A 420 8.30 24.22 21.06
C LEU A 420 8.43 23.16 22.16
N GLU A 421 9.62 23.03 22.76
CA GLU A 421 9.86 22.08 23.86
C GLU A 421 8.99 22.39 25.09
N ASP A 422 8.84 23.67 25.44
CA ASP A 422 8.00 24.11 26.56
C ASP A 422 6.51 23.83 26.28
N PHE A 423 6.05 24.07 25.05
CA PHE A 423 4.71 23.71 24.60
C PHE A 423 4.50 22.19 24.64
N ALA A 424 5.45 21.41 24.10
CA ALA A 424 5.39 19.95 24.12
C ALA A 424 5.39 19.39 25.55
N ALA A 425 6.13 20.00 26.49
CA ALA A 425 6.17 19.59 27.88
C ALA A 425 4.79 19.70 28.58
N LYS A 426 3.99 20.72 28.23
CA LYS A 426 2.60 20.86 28.69
C LYS A 426 1.75 19.65 28.30
N TYR A 427 1.90 19.19 27.05
CA TYR A 427 1.14 18.07 26.50
C TYR A 427 1.72 16.69 26.78
N THR A 428 2.98 16.59 27.19
CA THR A 428 3.61 15.31 27.60
C THR A 428 3.15 14.84 28.99
N GLY A 429 2.46 15.70 29.76
CA GLY A 429 1.93 15.34 31.07
C GLY A 429 3.00 15.10 32.14
N LYS A 430 4.07 15.91 32.18
CA LYS A 430 5.08 15.84 33.27
C LYS A 430 4.47 16.05 34.67
N THR A 431 3.26 16.59 34.77
CA THR A 431 2.41 16.49 35.95
C THR A 431 1.76 15.11 36.00
N GLN A 432 2.09 14.30 37.03
CA GLN A 432 1.51 12.97 37.28
C GLN A 432 -0.02 13.01 37.38
N LEU A 433 -0.74 12.99 36.26
CA LEU A 433 -2.17 12.72 36.24
C LEU A 433 -2.34 11.19 36.32
N ARG A 434 -3.07 10.73 37.34
CA ARG A 434 -3.11 9.33 37.78
C ARG A 434 -4.11 8.48 37.00
N SER A 435 -5.01 9.09 36.22
CA SER A 435 -5.99 8.38 35.38
C SER A 435 -6.24 9.03 34.02
N GLU A 436 -6.84 8.27 33.10
CA GLU A 436 -7.32 8.75 31.79
C GLU A 436 -8.45 9.78 31.95
N VAL A 437 -9.31 9.62 32.96
CA VAL A 437 -10.39 10.57 33.30
C VAL A 437 -9.85 11.92 33.76
N GLU A 438 -8.83 11.94 34.62
CA GLU A 438 -8.19 13.20 35.07
C GLU A 438 -7.52 13.94 33.90
N ARG A 439 -6.99 13.23 32.90
CA ARG A 439 -6.39 13.83 31.70
C ARG A 439 -7.43 14.41 30.76
N MET A 440 -8.55 13.71 30.58
CA MET A 440 -9.69 14.19 29.81
C MET A 440 -10.30 15.45 30.44
N LEU A 441 -10.42 15.46 31.78
CA LEU A 441 -10.87 16.62 32.55
C LEU A 441 -9.84 17.77 32.56
N ALA A 442 -8.54 17.48 32.40
CA ALA A 442 -7.49 18.47 32.26
C ALA A 442 -7.36 19.06 30.84
N GLY A 443 -8.16 18.58 29.88
CA GLY A 443 -8.17 19.10 28.51
C GLY A 443 -6.92 18.75 27.68
N LEU A 444 -6.15 17.73 28.04
CA LEU A 444 -4.94 17.34 27.31
C LEU A 444 -5.25 16.38 26.15
N SER A 445 -5.94 16.87 25.11
CA SER A 445 -6.27 16.14 23.89
C SER A 445 -5.54 16.70 22.66
N PHE A 446 -5.52 15.93 21.57
CA PHE A 446 -5.06 16.43 20.26
C PHE A 446 -5.89 17.62 19.80
N ALA A 447 -7.21 17.58 20.01
CA ALA A 447 -8.09 18.70 19.66
C ALA A 447 -7.73 19.99 20.42
N GLN A 448 -7.38 19.91 21.70
CA GLN A 448 -6.91 21.06 22.47
C GLN A 448 -5.56 21.55 21.96
N MET A 449 -4.61 20.64 21.70
CA MET A 449 -3.30 20.97 21.13
C MET A 449 -3.44 21.73 19.81
N ALA A 450 -4.22 21.16 18.88
CA ALA A 450 -4.55 21.76 17.59
C ALA A 450 -5.20 23.15 17.75
N SER A 451 -6.12 23.29 18.70
CA SER A 451 -6.79 24.57 19.00
C SER A 451 -5.80 25.63 19.48
N GLU A 452 -4.88 25.30 20.37
CA GLU A 452 -3.86 26.24 20.87
C GLU A 452 -2.84 26.61 19.78
N LEU A 453 -2.41 25.66 18.95
CA LEU A 453 -1.58 25.96 17.78
C LEU A 453 -2.30 26.87 16.79
N GLY A 454 -3.62 26.68 16.63
CA GLY A 454 -4.48 27.54 15.80
C GLY A 454 -4.62 28.98 16.31
N GLN A 455 -4.16 29.29 17.53
CA GLN A 455 -4.05 30.68 18.02
C GLN A 455 -2.80 31.40 17.50
N HIS A 456 -2.03 30.74 16.63
CA HIS A 456 -0.83 31.25 16.00
C HIS A 456 0.21 31.75 17.01
N PRO A 457 0.76 30.84 17.85
CA PRO A 457 1.75 31.23 18.84
C PRO A 457 2.99 31.85 18.19
N PHE A 458 3.62 32.80 18.88
CA PHE A 458 4.74 33.61 18.38
C PHE A 458 5.99 32.81 17.99
N TRP A 459 6.13 31.57 18.47
CA TRP A 459 7.26 30.68 18.19
C TRP A 459 7.09 29.86 16.90
N VAL A 460 5.96 30.05 16.20
CA VAL A 460 5.70 29.52 14.87
C VAL A 460 5.62 30.67 13.87
N VAL A 461 6.30 30.51 12.73
CA VAL A 461 6.12 31.36 11.56
C VAL A 461 5.06 30.74 10.67
N TRP A 462 3.92 31.42 10.52
CA TRP A 462 2.82 30.96 9.69
C TRP A 462 2.96 31.51 8.28
N ASP A 463 2.94 30.61 7.29
CA ASP A 463 3.02 31.00 5.89
C ASP A 463 1.64 31.47 5.40
N ALA A 464 1.54 32.76 5.09
CA ALA A 464 0.32 33.34 4.54
C ALA A 464 -0.07 32.72 3.18
N MET A 465 0.88 32.08 2.49
CA MET A 465 0.71 31.42 1.19
C MET A 465 0.57 29.90 1.33
N ALA A 466 0.38 29.38 2.55
CA ALA A 466 0.08 27.97 2.77
C ALA A 466 -1.20 27.54 2.03
N ALA A 467 -1.23 26.28 1.60
CA ALA A 467 -2.32 25.74 0.80
C ALA A 467 -2.58 24.28 1.12
N CYS A 468 -3.82 23.83 0.91
CA CYS A 468 -4.15 22.43 1.05
C CYS A 468 -3.66 21.63 -0.17
N VAL A 469 -2.73 20.71 0.04
CA VAL A 469 -2.09 19.91 -1.02
C VAL A 469 -2.07 18.45 -0.63
N ALA A 470 -1.92 17.55 -1.60
CA ALA A 470 -1.78 16.13 -1.25
C ALA A 470 -0.46 15.90 -0.49
N ASP A 471 -0.55 15.11 0.57
CA ASP A 471 0.62 14.71 1.35
C ASP A 471 1.40 13.67 0.55
N ARG A 472 2.66 13.98 0.23
CA ARG A 472 3.50 13.11 -0.61
C ARG A 472 3.97 11.85 0.11
N ASP A 473 3.80 11.79 1.44
CA ASP A 473 4.01 10.58 2.22
C ASP A 473 2.77 9.68 2.28
N SER A 474 1.64 10.14 1.73
CA SER A 474 0.41 9.35 1.59
C SER A 474 0.49 8.37 0.41
N ASP A 475 -0.46 7.45 0.32
CA ASP A 475 -0.64 6.61 -0.87
C ASP A 475 -1.65 7.23 -1.86
N GLU A 476 -1.51 6.84 -3.12
CA GLU A 476 -2.40 7.28 -4.20
C GLU A 476 -3.87 6.93 -3.95
N GLY A 477 -4.16 5.81 -3.28
CA GLY A 477 -5.51 5.35 -2.96
C GLY A 477 -6.22 6.30 -2.00
N SER A 478 -5.60 6.58 -0.84
CA SER A 478 -6.08 7.52 0.17
C SER A 478 -6.23 8.93 -0.40
N VAL A 479 -5.27 9.37 -1.21
CA VAL A 479 -5.35 10.63 -1.95
C VAL A 479 -6.52 10.62 -2.94
N GLY A 480 -6.72 9.53 -3.67
CA GLY A 480 -7.87 9.33 -4.55
C GLY A 480 -9.21 9.38 -3.83
N GLN A 481 -9.31 8.79 -2.64
CA GLN A 481 -10.50 8.88 -1.78
C GLN A 481 -10.75 10.31 -1.32
N ALA A 482 -9.70 11.03 -0.89
CA ALA A 482 -9.80 12.44 -0.51
C ALA A 482 -10.27 13.31 -1.69
N VAL A 483 -9.72 13.10 -2.88
CA VAL A 483 -10.18 13.75 -4.12
C VAL A 483 -11.64 13.45 -4.40
N GLY A 484 -12.05 12.18 -4.32
CA GLY A 484 -13.43 11.75 -4.55
C GLY A 484 -14.40 12.43 -3.57
N TYR A 485 -14.06 12.47 -2.28
CA TYR A 485 -14.82 13.17 -1.27
C TYR A 485 -14.95 14.67 -1.59
N ALA A 486 -13.82 15.34 -1.85
CA ALA A 486 -13.79 16.76 -2.12
C ALA A 486 -14.62 17.11 -3.37
N CYS A 487 -14.47 16.33 -4.45
CA CYS A 487 -15.30 16.45 -5.65
C CYS A 487 -16.80 16.31 -5.37
N GLY A 488 -17.21 15.44 -4.45
CA GLY A 488 -18.60 15.29 -4.04
C GLY A 488 -19.14 16.44 -3.18
N LYS A 489 -18.27 17.35 -2.71
CA LYS A 489 -18.64 18.49 -1.83
C LYS A 489 -18.45 19.86 -2.47
N LEU A 490 -17.62 19.96 -3.52
CA LEU A 490 -17.43 21.19 -4.29
C LEU A 490 -18.75 21.64 -4.92
N LYS A 491 -19.13 22.90 -4.70
CA LYS A 491 -20.41 23.46 -5.18
C LYS A 491 -20.26 24.30 -6.44
N SER A 492 -19.11 24.92 -6.62
CA SER A 492 -18.83 25.86 -7.72
C SER A 492 -17.97 25.25 -8.82
N PHE A 493 -17.58 23.98 -8.69
CA PHE A 493 -16.67 23.31 -9.60
C PHE A 493 -17.12 21.87 -9.86
N ASN A 494 -17.11 21.47 -11.13
CA ASN A 494 -17.30 20.08 -11.54
C ASN A 494 -15.92 19.47 -11.79
N CYS A 495 -15.55 18.43 -11.05
CA CYS A 495 -14.27 17.75 -11.22
C CYS A 495 -14.04 17.10 -12.61
N SER A 496 -15.08 17.02 -13.45
CA SER A 496 -14.93 16.63 -14.86
C SER A 496 -14.28 17.75 -15.71
N ASN A 497 -14.27 18.99 -15.21
CA ASN A 497 -13.72 20.17 -15.88
C ASN A 497 -12.31 20.52 -15.38
N LEU A 498 -11.58 19.53 -14.83
CA LEU A 498 -10.19 19.73 -14.43
C LEU A 498 -9.35 20.20 -15.63
N PRO A 499 -8.47 21.21 -15.43
CA PRO A 499 -7.47 21.53 -16.45
C PRO A 499 -6.67 20.27 -16.81
N THR A 500 -6.45 20.04 -18.09
CA THR A 500 -5.79 18.81 -18.58
C THR A 500 -4.41 18.62 -17.95
N PHE A 501 -3.66 19.70 -17.71
CA PHE A 501 -2.36 19.66 -17.04
C PHE A 501 -2.42 19.26 -15.55
N CYS A 502 -3.59 19.40 -14.90
CA CYS A 502 -3.85 18.93 -13.54
C CYS A 502 -4.57 17.58 -13.49
N ALA A 503 -5.03 17.06 -14.62
CA ALA A 503 -5.59 15.72 -14.72
C ALA A 503 -4.53 14.64 -15.09
N LYS A 504 -3.25 15.03 -15.18
CA LYS A 504 -2.15 14.17 -15.68
C LYS A 504 -1.82 12.99 -14.75
N ASP A 505 -1.97 13.18 -13.45
CA ASP A 505 -1.70 12.20 -12.40
C ASP A 505 -2.55 12.52 -11.16
N ILE A 506 -2.59 11.57 -10.21
CA ILE A 506 -3.43 11.71 -9.01
C ILE A 506 -2.95 12.85 -8.09
N TRP A 507 -1.65 13.12 -8.04
CA TRP A 507 -1.04 14.13 -7.18
C TRP A 507 -1.40 15.55 -7.64
N ALA A 508 -1.24 15.84 -8.92
CA ALA A 508 -1.63 17.10 -9.54
C ALA A 508 -3.14 17.32 -9.44
N LYS A 509 -3.92 16.25 -9.62
CA LYS A 509 -5.37 16.30 -9.45
C LYS A 509 -5.75 16.63 -8.01
N ALA A 510 -5.09 16.00 -7.05
CA ALA A 510 -5.35 16.22 -5.64
C ALA A 510 -4.92 17.61 -5.17
N ASP A 511 -3.75 18.08 -5.59
CA ASP A 511 -3.33 19.46 -5.34
C ASP A 511 -4.38 20.47 -5.80
N TYR A 512 -5.00 20.25 -6.97
CA TYR A 512 -6.06 21.11 -7.49
C TYR A 512 -7.36 21.01 -6.70
N VAL A 513 -7.88 19.80 -6.57
CA VAL A 513 -9.19 19.57 -5.99
C VAL A 513 -9.19 19.91 -4.49
N LEU A 514 -8.15 19.51 -3.76
CA LEU A 514 -8.07 19.69 -2.32
C LEU A 514 -7.80 21.16 -1.94
N SER A 515 -6.92 21.85 -2.68
CA SER A 515 -6.71 23.30 -2.48
C SER A 515 -7.98 24.11 -2.77
N LEU A 516 -8.67 23.80 -3.87
CA LEU A 516 -9.93 24.43 -4.23
C LEU A 516 -11.04 24.16 -3.20
N PHE A 517 -11.15 22.91 -2.75
CA PHE A 517 -12.11 22.53 -1.71
C PHE A 517 -11.87 23.31 -0.43
N TYR A 518 -10.61 23.36 0.04
CA TYR A 518 -10.24 24.09 1.24
C TYR A 518 -10.57 25.59 1.16
N MET A 519 -10.30 26.20 0.00
CA MET A 519 -10.66 27.58 -0.28
C MET A 519 -12.18 27.81 -0.25
N GLN A 520 -12.98 26.86 -0.76
CA GLN A 520 -14.42 26.99 -0.82
C GLN A 520 -15.12 26.81 0.52
N VAL A 521 -14.60 25.92 1.39
CA VAL A 521 -15.10 25.79 2.77
C VAL A 521 -14.69 26.97 3.64
N ASN A 522 -13.71 27.78 3.20
CA ASN A 522 -13.18 28.94 3.91
C ASN A 522 -12.85 28.62 5.37
N SER A 523 -12.19 27.48 5.57
CA SER A 523 -11.88 26.95 6.89
C SER A 523 -10.74 27.72 7.56
N THR A 524 -10.81 27.81 8.89
CA THR A 524 -9.70 28.23 9.75
C THR A 524 -9.14 27.05 10.56
N GLN A 525 -9.52 25.82 10.20
CA GLN A 525 -9.15 24.57 10.90
C GLN A 525 -8.47 23.61 9.91
N PRO A 526 -7.19 23.84 9.54
CA PRO A 526 -6.46 23.02 8.58
C PRO A 526 -6.51 21.52 8.86
N LEU A 527 -6.31 21.11 10.12
CA LEU A 527 -6.31 19.69 10.50
C LEU A 527 -7.67 19.00 10.35
N ARG A 528 -8.76 19.77 10.30
CA ARG A 528 -10.10 19.23 10.09
C ARG A 528 -10.46 19.19 8.60
N ASP A 529 -10.23 20.29 7.90
CA ASP A 529 -10.78 20.49 6.57
C ASP A 529 -9.76 20.29 5.44
N CYS A 530 -8.49 20.02 5.76
CA CYS A 530 -7.44 19.68 4.80
C CYS A 530 -6.75 18.33 5.07
N ASN A 531 -6.78 17.79 6.29
CA ASN A 531 -5.98 16.62 6.62
C ASN A 531 -6.42 15.34 5.88
N PHE A 532 -7.73 15.14 5.67
CA PHE A 532 -8.29 13.94 5.03
C PHE A 532 -7.65 12.63 5.54
N ASP A 533 -7.62 12.46 6.87
CA ASP A 533 -6.98 11.31 7.54
C ASP A 533 -5.50 11.08 7.15
N GLY A 534 -4.79 12.15 6.78
CA GLY A 534 -3.39 12.13 6.35
C GLY A 534 -3.19 12.04 4.84
N ALA A 535 -4.26 12.09 4.02
CA ALA A 535 -4.14 12.15 2.57
C ALA A 535 -3.71 13.53 2.06
N ALA A 536 -3.86 14.56 2.86
CA ALA A 536 -3.43 15.91 2.53
C ALA A 536 -2.95 16.68 3.74
N MET A 537 -2.27 17.79 3.45
CA MET A 537 -1.71 18.68 4.44
C MET A 537 -1.88 20.13 4.01
N PHE A 538 -2.09 21.02 4.97
CA PHE A 538 -2.07 22.45 4.69
C PHE A 538 -0.61 22.90 4.76
N ALA A 539 0.10 22.74 3.64
CA ALA A 539 1.54 22.89 3.60
C ALA A 539 1.97 24.34 3.40
N PRO A 540 3.09 24.77 4.02
CA PRO A 540 3.79 26.00 3.64
C PRO A 540 4.17 25.99 2.15
N ALA A 541 4.32 27.18 1.57
CA ALA A 541 4.67 27.34 0.17
C ALA A 541 6.03 26.74 -0.19
N ALA A 542 7.00 26.80 0.73
CA ALA A 542 8.29 26.15 0.53
C ALA A 542 8.15 24.63 0.28
N THR A 543 7.25 23.97 1.01
CA THR A 543 7.01 22.52 0.91
C THR A 543 6.41 22.17 -0.45
N TYR A 544 5.28 22.77 -0.82
CA TYR A 544 4.62 22.37 -2.06
C TYR A 544 5.32 22.88 -3.33
N ARG A 545 6.07 23.99 -3.26
CA ARG A 545 6.88 24.47 -4.40
C ARG A 545 8.02 23.52 -4.75
N SER A 546 8.48 22.71 -3.79
CA SER A 546 9.50 21.69 -4.06
C SER A 546 9.01 20.56 -4.97
N HIS A 547 7.69 20.41 -5.13
CA HIS A 547 7.08 19.37 -5.96
C HIS A 547 6.80 19.80 -7.41
N ASP A 548 7.22 21.00 -7.81
CA ASP A 548 7.00 21.56 -9.17
C ASP A 548 5.54 21.45 -9.67
N THR A 549 4.59 21.67 -8.75
CA THR A 549 3.15 21.60 -9.06
C THR A 549 2.62 23.01 -9.35
N THR A 550 2.00 23.17 -10.51
CA THR A 550 1.26 24.38 -10.91
C THR A 550 -0.24 24.25 -10.67
N CYS A 551 -0.66 23.20 -9.98
CA CYS A 551 -2.05 22.78 -9.85
C CYS A 551 -2.70 23.21 -8.55
N ILE A 552 -2.11 24.11 -7.79
CA ILE A 552 -2.65 24.52 -6.49
C ILE A 552 -3.45 25.81 -6.66
N VAL A 553 -4.71 25.82 -6.22
CA VAL A 553 -5.54 27.02 -6.15
C VAL A 553 -5.31 27.73 -4.82
N THR A 554 -4.68 28.90 -4.85
CA THR A 554 -4.33 29.69 -3.66
C THR A 554 -4.62 31.17 -3.83
N LYS A 555 -4.52 31.93 -2.72
CA LYS A 555 -4.57 33.41 -2.71
C LYS A 555 -3.27 34.07 -3.18
N ASP A 556 -2.23 33.28 -3.47
CA ASP A 556 -0.96 33.75 -3.99
C ASP A 556 -1.01 33.80 -5.52
N ALA A 557 -1.19 35.00 -6.07
CA ALA A 557 -1.23 35.19 -7.51
C ALA A 557 0.08 34.77 -8.22
N SER A 558 1.19 34.62 -7.49
CA SER A 558 2.47 34.17 -8.06
C SER A 558 2.55 32.65 -8.26
N THR A 559 1.71 31.87 -7.58
CA THR A 559 1.75 30.39 -7.62
C THR A 559 0.42 29.72 -7.91
N THR A 560 -0.71 30.41 -7.69
CA THR A 560 -2.04 29.85 -7.93
C THR A 560 -2.18 29.33 -9.36
N ALA A 561 -2.98 28.28 -9.56
CA ALA A 561 -3.14 27.63 -10.86
C ALA A 561 -3.62 28.63 -11.93
N LEU A 562 -3.06 28.54 -13.14
CA LEU A 562 -3.51 29.32 -14.30
C LEU A 562 -4.81 28.71 -14.86
N SER A 563 -5.89 28.87 -14.10
CA SER A 563 -7.23 28.36 -14.37
C SER A 563 -8.29 29.40 -14.01
N GLU A 564 -9.55 29.11 -14.34
CA GLU A 564 -10.69 29.94 -13.93
C GLU A 564 -10.73 30.11 -12.41
N GLU A 565 -10.55 29.02 -11.67
CA GLU A 565 -10.62 29.04 -10.20
C GLU A 565 -9.46 29.83 -9.58
N GLY A 566 -8.25 29.71 -10.12
CA GLY A 566 -7.10 30.52 -9.66
C GLY A 566 -7.29 32.00 -9.97
N TYR A 567 -7.87 32.32 -11.13
CA TYR A 567 -8.19 33.69 -11.52
C TYR A 567 -9.27 34.30 -10.61
N GLN A 568 -10.40 33.61 -10.41
CA GLN A 568 -11.47 34.06 -9.53
C GLN A 568 -10.99 34.23 -8.07
N THR A 569 -10.14 33.33 -7.59
CA THR A 569 -9.51 33.45 -6.28
C THR A 569 -8.65 34.72 -6.18
N THR A 570 -7.95 35.07 -7.26
CA THR A 570 -7.16 36.31 -7.33
C THR A 570 -8.04 37.55 -7.34
N LEU A 571 -9.12 37.56 -8.14
CA LEU A 571 -10.08 38.66 -8.22
C LEU A 571 -10.77 38.94 -6.88
N ALA A 572 -11.16 37.90 -6.15
CA ALA A 572 -11.81 38.01 -4.85
C ALA A 572 -10.94 38.72 -3.78
N GLY A 573 -9.62 38.79 -3.99
CA GLY A 573 -8.71 39.53 -3.13
C GLY A 573 -8.77 41.05 -3.28
N HIS A 574 -9.43 41.57 -4.31
CA HIS A 574 -9.53 43.01 -4.63
C HIS A 574 -8.19 43.76 -4.65
N ASP A 575 -7.10 43.06 -5.01
CA ASP A 575 -5.74 43.60 -5.09
C ASP A 575 -5.29 43.60 -6.55
N SER A 576 -5.31 44.79 -7.18
CA SER A 576 -4.93 44.94 -8.58
C SER A 576 -3.47 44.52 -8.85
N SER A 577 -2.58 44.61 -7.85
CA SER A 577 -1.21 44.16 -8.03
C SER A 577 -1.13 42.64 -8.13
N LYS A 578 -1.94 41.92 -7.35
CA LYS A 578 -2.05 40.45 -7.46
C LYS A 578 -2.68 40.04 -8.78
N VAL A 579 -3.75 40.74 -9.21
CA VAL A 579 -4.36 40.50 -10.52
C VAL A 579 -3.34 40.73 -11.64
N ALA A 580 -2.54 41.80 -11.59
CA ALA A 580 -1.46 42.05 -12.53
C ALA A 580 -0.43 40.90 -12.54
N THR A 581 -0.01 40.41 -11.37
CA THR A 581 0.91 39.26 -11.27
C THR A 581 0.34 38.00 -11.93
N PHE A 582 -0.95 37.69 -11.71
CA PHE A 582 -1.60 36.55 -12.35
C PHE A 582 -1.62 36.69 -13.87
N ILE A 583 -2.04 37.86 -14.37
CA ILE A 583 -2.08 38.14 -15.82
C ILE A 583 -0.68 38.07 -16.43
N GLN A 584 0.35 38.58 -15.73
CA GLN A 584 1.74 38.48 -16.18
C GLN A 584 2.20 37.03 -16.36
N ARG A 585 1.81 36.12 -15.45
CA ARG A 585 2.12 34.69 -15.55
C ARG A 585 1.44 34.04 -16.74
N GLU A 586 0.17 34.37 -16.99
CA GLU A 586 -0.55 33.86 -18.18
C GLU A 586 0.08 34.38 -19.47
N VAL A 587 0.46 35.65 -19.53
CA VAL A 587 1.20 36.24 -20.66
C VAL A 587 2.51 35.47 -20.92
N GLN A 588 3.24 35.11 -19.86
CA GLN A 588 4.46 34.31 -19.98
C GLN A 588 4.18 32.87 -20.43
N ASN A 589 3.08 32.28 -19.96
CA ASN A 589 2.61 30.95 -20.36
C ASN A 589 2.26 30.89 -21.86
N LEU A 590 1.76 31.99 -22.42
CA LEU A 590 1.55 32.18 -23.87
C LEU A 590 2.85 32.50 -24.64
N ASN A 591 4.02 32.39 -24.01
CA ASN A 591 5.34 32.72 -24.56
C ASN A 591 5.47 34.19 -25.01
N MET A 592 4.81 35.09 -24.28
CA MET A 592 4.86 36.53 -24.51
C MET A 592 5.55 37.25 -23.34
N GLU A 593 5.82 38.54 -23.51
CA GLU A 593 6.45 39.40 -22.49
C GLU A 593 5.68 40.70 -22.31
N VAL A 594 5.54 41.13 -21.05
CA VAL A 594 4.94 42.42 -20.67
C VAL A 594 5.98 43.53 -20.90
N THR A 595 5.69 44.41 -21.85
CA THR A 595 6.53 45.56 -22.24
C THR A 595 6.15 46.86 -21.54
N ASP A 596 4.95 46.96 -20.94
CA ASP A 596 4.48 48.10 -20.17
C ASP A 596 3.86 47.65 -18.82
N GLY A 597 4.68 47.66 -17.76
CA GLY A 597 4.20 47.31 -16.42
C GLY A 597 3.11 48.24 -15.88
N SER A 598 3.09 49.51 -16.30
CA SER A 598 2.08 50.48 -15.86
C SER A 598 0.73 50.28 -16.55
N GLY A 599 0.77 49.89 -17.82
CA GLY A 599 -0.38 49.45 -18.60
C GLY A 599 -1.02 48.20 -18.02
N LEU A 600 -0.20 47.20 -17.67
CA LEU A 600 -0.68 45.97 -17.01
C LEU A 600 -1.37 46.26 -15.67
N GLN A 601 -0.77 47.11 -14.83
CA GLN A 601 -1.37 47.52 -13.56
C GLN A 601 -2.68 48.29 -13.75
N SER A 602 -2.77 49.12 -14.78
CA SER A 602 -4.01 49.84 -15.10
C SER A 602 -5.10 48.89 -15.60
N PHE A 603 -4.75 47.91 -16.44
CA PHE A 603 -5.66 46.86 -16.89
C PHE A 603 -6.18 46.03 -15.71
N ALA A 604 -5.30 45.66 -14.77
CA ALA A 604 -5.65 44.88 -13.59
C ALA A 604 -6.60 45.59 -12.60
N LYS A 605 -6.84 46.90 -12.72
CA LYS A 605 -7.86 47.64 -11.95
C LYS A 605 -9.28 47.41 -12.44
N SER A 606 -9.45 46.97 -13.68
CA SER A 606 -10.75 46.64 -14.28
C SER A 606 -10.60 45.40 -15.15
N PRO A 607 -10.22 44.27 -14.53
CA PRO A 607 -9.88 43.07 -15.26
C PRO A 607 -11.15 42.39 -15.81
N PRO A 608 -11.05 41.51 -16.82
CA PRO A 608 -12.17 40.73 -17.34
C PRO A 608 -12.87 39.90 -16.27
N ALA A 609 -14.17 39.62 -16.45
CA ALA A 609 -14.98 38.99 -15.41
C ALA A 609 -14.63 37.51 -15.17
N ASN A 610 -14.04 36.85 -16.17
CA ASN A 610 -13.59 35.46 -16.10
C ASN A 610 -12.30 35.25 -16.90
N PHE A 611 -11.67 34.10 -16.70
CA PHE A 611 -10.37 33.75 -17.28
C PHE A 611 -10.46 33.54 -18.79
N GLU A 612 -11.60 33.07 -19.30
CA GLU A 612 -11.81 32.94 -20.75
C GLU A 612 -11.83 34.31 -21.43
N GLN A 613 -12.55 35.29 -20.87
CA GLN A 613 -12.52 36.66 -21.36
C GLN A 613 -11.12 37.29 -21.26
N LEU A 614 -10.32 36.91 -20.25
CA LEU A 614 -8.91 37.32 -20.17
C LEU A 614 -8.10 36.76 -21.34
N LYS A 615 -8.28 35.48 -21.68
CA LYS A 615 -7.64 34.86 -22.84
C LYS A 615 -8.10 35.49 -24.16
N ASP A 616 -9.39 35.78 -24.29
CA ASP A 616 -9.96 36.48 -25.44
C ASP A 616 -9.46 37.92 -25.56
N SER A 617 -9.03 38.53 -24.45
CA SER A 617 -8.41 39.86 -24.44
C SER A 617 -6.91 39.83 -24.76
N SER A 618 -6.33 38.64 -24.96
CA SER A 618 -4.92 38.45 -25.33
C SER A 618 -4.71 38.75 -26.82
N PRO A 619 -3.55 39.30 -27.24
CA PRO A 619 -3.27 39.68 -28.65
C PRO A 619 -3.33 38.54 -29.69
N VAL A 620 -3.52 37.30 -29.24
CA VAL A 620 -3.53 36.10 -30.08
C VAL A 620 -4.94 35.84 -30.66
N SER A 621 -6.01 36.40 -30.09
CA SER A 621 -7.38 36.26 -30.60
C SER A 621 -7.67 37.32 -31.67
N HIS A 622 -7.89 36.90 -32.91
CA HIS A 622 -8.21 37.82 -34.01
C HIS A 622 -9.68 38.30 -33.94
N GLY A 623 -9.93 39.44 -33.29
CA GLY A 623 -11.26 40.08 -33.25
C GLY A 623 -11.28 41.42 -32.50
N SER A 624 -12.01 42.42 -33.00
CA SER A 624 -11.83 43.86 -32.73
C SER A 624 -12.23 44.39 -31.33
N ALA A 625 -11.85 43.74 -30.23
CA ALA A 625 -12.18 44.18 -28.86
C ALA A 625 -11.01 44.29 -27.87
N ALA A 626 -9.74 44.15 -28.30
CA ALA A 626 -8.57 44.08 -27.38
C ALA A 626 -7.61 45.29 -27.49
N VAL A 627 -8.07 46.53 -27.26
CA VAL A 627 -7.25 47.76 -27.50
C VAL A 627 -6.22 48.08 -26.40
N HIS A 628 -6.21 47.38 -25.26
CA HIS A 628 -5.30 47.69 -24.14
C HIS A 628 -4.19 46.64 -23.86
N LEU A 629 -4.45 45.34 -23.99
CA LEU A 629 -3.40 44.34 -23.78
C LEU A 629 -2.39 44.26 -24.96
N GLU A 630 -2.85 44.52 -26.19
CA GLU A 630 -1.99 44.55 -27.40
C GLU A 630 -0.84 45.57 -27.32
N LYS A 631 -1.07 46.71 -26.66
CA LYS A 631 -0.01 47.72 -26.46
C LYS A 631 0.99 47.32 -25.37
N THR A 632 0.62 46.35 -24.56
CA THR A 632 1.29 46.00 -23.31
C THR A 632 2.16 44.76 -23.46
N VAL A 633 1.89 43.88 -24.43
CA VAL A 633 2.51 42.57 -24.54
C VAL A 633 3.06 42.31 -25.94
N ARG A 634 4.23 41.65 -26.06
CA ARG A 634 4.81 41.22 -27.35
C ARG A 634 5.28 39.76 -27.32
N PRO A 635 5.29 39.05 -28.46
CA PRO A 635 5.92 37.72 -28.54
C PRO A 635 7.40 37.78 -28.15
N ARG A 636 7.90 36.77 -27.44
CA ARG A 636 9.34 36.66 -27.18
C ARG A 636 10.09 36.37 -28.49
N THR A 637 11.06 37.19 -28.84
CA THR A 637 11.95 36.95 -29.99
C THR A 637 12.87 35.76 -29.73
N ALA A 638 13.17 34.96 -30.76
CA ALA A 638 14.06 33.79 -30.67
C ALA A 638 15.44 34.09 -30.05
N ALA A 639 15.95 35.32 -30.19
CA ALA A 639 17.21 35.76 -29.59
C ALA A 639 17.18 35.77 -28.04
N SER A 640 16.01 35.91 -27.42
CA SER A 640 15.86 35.94 -25.95
C SER A 640 15.72 34.54 -25.32
N GLN A 641 15.52 33.48 -26.13
CA GLN A 641 15.42 32.09 -25.64
C GLN A 641 16.79 31.43 -25.40
N VAL A 642 17.89 31.98 -25.94
CA VAL A 642 19.24 31.37 -25.89
C VAL A 642 20.00 31.73 -24.60
N LEU A 643 19.46 32.61 -23.74
CA LEU A 643 20.15 33.17 -22.56
C LEU A 643 19.56 32.74 -21.20
N ARG A 644 18.85 31.60 -21.12
CA ARG A 644 18.38 31.05 -19.83
C ARG A 644 18.79 29.61 -19.63
#